data_AF-A0A7X9BF81-F1
#
_entry.id   AF-A0A7X9BF81-F1
#
_cell.length_a   1.000
_cell.length_b   1.000
_cell.length_c   1.000
_cell.angle_alpha   90.00
_cell.angle_beta   90.00
_cell.angle_gamma   90.00
#
_symmetry.space_group_name_H-M   'P 1'
#
loop_
_entity.id
_entity.type
_entity.pdbx_description
1 polymer ?
#
loop_
_entity_poly.entity_id
_entity_poly.type
_entity_poly.pdbx_seq_one_letter_code
_entity_poly.pdbx_strand_id
1 'polypeptide(L)'
;MDIITTHTNADLDALASLVAAQKLYPGATMVFSGTLSKNVEEFMALHKDAFNIKKAIREIPMEQVSRVVLVDTKKPSRLGKIASLLNKPGVEVHIYDHHPRSESDARGDFEQIDMVGATTTILVEKIKEQNLPVSPLEATLLALGIYEDTGSLLFTSTTPRDAQAVAFTLAKGANLSVVADFLWRPLTEEQIDLLKTLLADSKEYEINGARFIIATAERNKYVGGLDVLTHKLAEFSNPDAVFTVVGMGKHVQVVARSSVPEISVKEILSELGGGGHPAAASANIKNSKVTGMLNLLMEAIRQNIKSVAQVAQIMTSPVKTVMLETPVEEAGRLMLRYGHTGLPVVKDSEVVGVISRRDVEKATHHGLGHAPVKGFMSGKLVSVAPETTVARARELMIEHDIGRLPVLQAGKLVGIISRTDVLRTLHGAMPSNYRRIYSEKGSIYTYNNIRELLYRSLPQSYITIMEQCRDIAQELGYKVYIAGGMVRDLLLGVQSFDIDLVVEGNGMTFGSELARRFDARARLHPKFKTANVIFQDGRQVDVATARLEFYQYPAALPQVETSSLHQDLYRRDFTINAMAVSLNQENFGDIVDYFNGRGDLEYGLVRVLHNLSFVEDPTRLLRGVRLEKRYDFIFETQTFSLVKDAVQNKMLERASMERVWEELKHILNEPRPGKALGRLEEIGLWDYLFPGVLYGQVRDVVDEIPRFLRLIHSWSLVEEPEQWLVYLLALLHRSGPETAVAICQRY
;
A
#
# COMPACT_ATOMS: atom_id res chain seq x y z
N MET A 1 -40.37 29.47 -9.42
CA MET A 1 -40.01 29.17 -8.01
C MET A 1 -39.01 28.05 -8.00
N ASP A 2 -38.06 28.11 -7.07
CA ASP A 2 -37.00 27.11 -6.95
C ASP A 2 -37.39 26.11 -5.84
N ILE A 3 -37.18 24.83 -6.10
CA ILE A 3 -37.45 23.76 -5.11
C ILE A 3 -36.20 22.95 -4.84
N ILE A 4 -36.06 22.46 -3.61
CA ILE A 4 -35.00 21.53 -3.21
C ILE A 4 -35.67 20.24 -2.74
N THR A 5 -35.25 19.10 -3.27
CA THR A 5 -35.82 17.80 -2.93
C THR A 5 -34.77 16.69 -2.90
N THR A 6 -35.16 15.54 -2.35
CA THR A 6 -34.33 14.35 -2.16
C THR A 6 -35.12 13.08 -2.50
N HIS A 7 -34.59 11.89 -2.25
CA HIS A 7 -35.28 10.62 -2.52
C HIS A 7 -36.52 10.38 -1.62
N THR A 8 -37.40 9.49 -2.07
CA THR A 8 -38.70 9.19 -1.43
C THR A 8 -38.62 8.53 -0.05
N ASN A 9 -37.43 8.26 0.47
CA ASN A 9 -37.23 7.64 1.78
C ASN A 9 -36.13 8.40 2.54
N ALA A 10 -36.35 9.69 2.77
CA ALA A 10 -35.31 10.60 3.27
C ALA A 10 -34.79 10.16 4.64
N ASP A 11 -33.47 10.00 4.75
CA ASP A 11 -32.70 9.77 5.97
C ASP A 11 -32.05 11.10 6.45
N LEU A 12 -31.16 11.04 7.44
CA LEU A 12 -30.56 12.24 8.03
C LEU A 12 -29.54 12.88 7.07
N ASP A 13 -28.85 12.13 6.19
CA ASP A 13 -28.01 12.75 5.14
C ASP A 13 -28.89 13.51 4.14
N ALA A 14 -30.00 12.93 3.71
CA ALA A 14 -30.97 13.59 2.85
C ALA A 14 -31.57 14.86 3.50
N LEU A 15 -31.96 14.79 4.78
CA LEU A 15 -32.46 15.94 5.54
C LEU A 15 -31.39 17.03 5.69
N ALA A 16 -30.18 16.65 6.11
CA ALA A 16 -29.07 17.58 6.30
C ALA A 16 -28.70 18.25 4.97
N SER A 17 -28.68 17.48 3.87
CA SER A 17 -28.43 17.99 2.53
C SER A 17 -29.51 18.97 2.05
N LEU A 18 -30.79 18.74 2.36
CA LEU A 18 -31.86 19.70 2.06
C LEU A 18 -31.60 21.06 2.73
N VAL A 19 -31.30 21.02 4.03
CA VAL A 19 -31.03 22.23 4.83
C VAL A 19 -29.76 22.92 4.34
N ALA A 20 -28.69 22.16 4.05
CA ALA A 20 -27.45 22.69 3.52
C ALA A 20 -27.66 23.39 2.16
N ALA A 21 -28.38 22.74 1.25
CA ALA A 21 -28.70 23.30 -0.07
C ALA A 21 -29.56 24.57 0.03
N GLN A 22 -30.49 24.67 0.99
CA GLN A 22 -31.27 25.89 1.19
C GLN A 22 -30.38 27.12 1.43
N LYS A 23 -29.21 26.92 2.05
CA LYS A 23 -28.26 28.02 2.27
C LYS A 23 -27.59 28.49 0.99
N LEU A 24 -27.34 27.55 0.05
CA LEU A 24 -26.79 27.85 -1.28
C LEU A 24 -27.83 28.46 -2.22
N TYR A 25 -29.11 28.12 -2.03
CA TYR A 25 -30.25 28.60 -2.82
C TYR A 25 -31.22 29.40 -1.93
N PRO A 26 -30.86 30.63 -1.50
CA PRO A 26 -31.71 31.41 -0.63
C PRO A 26 -33.06 31.71 -1.31
N GLY A 27 -34.16 31.38 -0.62
CA GLY A 27 -35.52 31.52 -1.14
C GLY A 27 -36.08 30.28 -1.85
N ALA A 28 -35.28 29.23 -2.07
CA ALA A 28 -35.79 27.96 -2.56
C ALA A 28 -36.62 27.24 -1.48
N THR A 29 -37.69 26.57 -1.92
CA THR A 29 -38.61 25.84 -1.03
C THR A 29 -38.16 24.39 -0.89
N MET A 30 -37.81 23.96 0.31
CA MET A 30 -37.46 22.55 0.60
C MET A 30 -38.72 21.69 0.67
N VAL A 31 -38.75 20.57 -0.06
CA VAL A 31 -39.90 19.65 -0.09
C VAL A 31 -39.47 18.19 -0.06
N PHE A 32 -40.13 17.40 0.78
CA PHE A 32 -39.99 15.95 0.79
C PHE A 32 -40.76 15.30 -0.37
N SER A 33 -40.10 14.35 -1.06
CA SER A 33 -40.67 13.65 -2.20
C SER A 33 -41.44 12.36 -1.84
N GLY A 34 -41.36 11.91 -0.59
CA GLY A 34 -41.97 10.65 -0.14
C GLY A 34 -42.03 10.49 1.39
N THR A 35 -41.89 9.24 1.85
CA THR A 35 -41.87 8.87 3.28
C THR A 35 -40.57 9.32 3.94
N LEU A 36 -40.63 9.57 5.24
CA LEU A 36 -39.47 9.94 6.04
C LEU A 36 -38.98 8.71 6.79
N SER A 37 -37.67 8.60 6.98
CA SER A 37 -37.14 7.66 7.95
C SER A 37 -37.63 8.06 9.35
N LYS A 38 -37.77 7.08 10.24
CA LYS A 38 -38.24 7.35 11.61
C LYS A 38 -37.34 8.33 12.36
N ASN A 39 -36.04 8.30 12.08
CA ASN A 39 -35.06 9.24 12.64
C ASN A 39 -35.35 10.68 12.20
N VAL A 40 -35.63 10.86 10.91
CA VAL A 40 -36.02 12.16 10.34
C VAL A 40 -37.36 12.63 10.88
N GLU A 41 -38.35 11.73 11.03
CA GLU A 41 -39.66 12.09 11.59
C GLU A 41 -39.56 12.66 13.00
N GLU A 42 -38.75 12.04 13.85
CA GLU A 42 -38.56 12.46 15.23
C GLU A 42 -37.70 13.71 15.36
N PHE A 43 -36.63 13.80 14.56
CA PHE A 43 -35.84 15.02 14.51
C PHE A 43 -36.70 16.21 14.08
N MET A 44 -37.53 16.02 13.05
CA MET A 44 -38.49 17.03 12.59
C MET A 44 -39.64 17.27 13.56
N ALA A 45 -40.02 16.30 14.41
CA ALA A 45 -41.04 16.52 15.44
C ALA A 45 -40.53 17.47 16.54
N LEU A 46 -39.25 17.39 16.88
CA LEU A 46 -38.61 18.24 17.88
C LEU A 46 -38.18 19.61 17.32
N HIS A 47 -37.92 19.71 16.02
CA HIS A 47 -37.34 20.91 15.39
C HIS A 47 -38.17 21.47 14.22
N LYS A 48 -39.48 21.17 14.18
CA LYS A 48 -40.36 21.52 13.05
C LYS A 48 -40.35 23.02 12.72
N ASP A 49 -40.30 23.86 13.74
CA ASP A 49 -40.37 25.32 13.57
C ASP A 49 -39.03 25.92 13.13
N ALA A 50 -37.93 25.17 13.27
CA ALA A 50 -36.60 25.60 12.83
C ALA A 50 -36.38 25.37 11.32
N PHE A 51 -37.05 24.38 10.71
CA PHE A 51 -36.87 24.02 9.31
C PHE A 51 -38.20 24.08 8.56
N ASN A 52 -38.37 25.11 7.72
CA ASN A 52 -39.58 25.31 6.92
C ASN A 52 -39.61 24.37 5.69
N ILE A 53 -39.80 23.07 5.93
CA ILE A 53 -39.88 22.03 4.91
C ILE A 53 -41.34 21.65 4.66
N LYS A 54 -41.78 21.70 3.40
CA LYS A 54 -43.14 21.29 3.02
C LYS A 54 -43.23 19.77 2.99
N LYS A 55 -44.19 19.21 3.74
CA LYS A 55 -44.38 17.75 3.85
C LYS A 55 -45.14 17.15 2.67
N ALA A 56 -46.02 17.92 2.03
CA ALA A 56 -46.81 17.44 0.92
C ALA A 56 -46.43 18.14 -0.40
N ILE A 57 -46.08 17.34 -1.40
CA ILE A 57 -45.90 17.76 -2.80
C ILE A 57 -47.11 18.57 -3.31
N ARG A 58 -48.33 18.29 -2.80
CA ARG A 58 -49.56 19.02 -3.17
C ARG A 58 -49.52 20.50 -2.80
N GLU A 59 -48.63 20.90 -1.90
CA GLU A 59 -48.43 22.31 -1.49
C GLU A 59 -47.54 23.06 -2.49
N ILE A 60 -46.95 22.40 -3.49
CA ILE A 60 -46.16 23.04 -4.56
C ILE A 60 -47.02 23.25 -5.81
N PRO A 61 -47.14 24.49 -6.32
CA PRO A 61 -47.66 24.75 -7.65
C PRO A 61 -46.63 24.33 -8.72
N MET A 62 -46.71 23.07 -9.15
CA MET A 62 -45.78 22.44 -10.14
C MET A 62 -45.60 23.23 -11.43
N GLU A 63 -46.62 23.98 -11.83
CA GLU A 63 -46.58 24.81 -13.03
C GLU A 63 -45.61 25.99 -12.90
N GLN A 64 -45.42 26.50 -11.68
CA GLN A 64 -44.61 27.69 -11.39
C GLN A 64 -43.15 27.34 -11.05
N VAL A 65 -42.77 26.06 -11.03
CA VAL A 65 -41.40 25.64 -10.76
C VAL A 65 -40.50 26.01 -11.94
N SER A 66 -39.40 26.71 -11.64
CA SER A 66 -38.37 27.18 -12.59
C SER A 66 -37.04 26.46 -12.41
N ARG A 67 -36.76 25.96 -11.20
CA ARG A 67 -35.55 25.17 -10.89
C ARG A 67 -35.84 24.07 -9.89
N VAL A 68 -35.20 22.92 -10.08
CA VAL A 68 -35.22 21.77 -9.17
C VAL A 68 -33.79 21.45 -8.74
N VAL A 69 -33.51 21.56 -7.44
CA VAL A 69 -32.24 21.13 -6.83
C VAL A 69 -32.46 19.75 -6.22
N LEU A 70 -31.77 18.75 -6.75
CA LEU A 70 -31.75 17.39 -6.25
C LEU A 70 -30.56 17.21 -5.32
N VAL A 71 -30.82 16.72 -4.11
CA VAL A 71 -29.79 16.35 -3.15
C VAL A 71 -29.93 14.89 -2.74
N ASP A 72 -28.79 14.23 -2.60
CA ASP A 72 -28.65 12.83 -2.19
C ASP A 72 -29.40 11.83 -3.09
N THR A 73 -29.70 12.26 -4.31
CA THR A 73 -30.20 11.37 -5.34
C THR A 73 -30.10 12.00 -6.72
N LYS A 74 -29.86 11.14 -7.70
CA LYS A 74 -29.99 11.45 -9.12
C LYS A 74 -30.94 10.52 -9.86
N LYS A 75 -31.66 9.63 -9.16
CA LYS A 75 -32.52 8.62 -9.79
C LYS A 75 -33.96 9.13 -9.92
N PRO A 76 -34.51 9.31 -11.14
CA PRO A 76 -35.90 9.73 -11.32
C PRO A 76 -36.91 8.81 -10.62
N SER A 77 -36.64 7.51 -10.57
CA SER A 77 -37.48 6.52 -9.90
C SER A 77 -37.63 6.73 -8.39
N ARG A 78 -36.71 7.48 -7.77
CA ARG A 78 -36.70 7.81 -6.34
C ARG A 78 -37.30 9.19 -6.02
N LEU A 79 -37.85 9.92 -7.00
CA LEU A 79 -38.36 11.29 -6.82
C LEU A 79 -39.89 11.40 -6.80
N GLY A 80 -40.60 10.28 -6.89
CA GLY A 80 -42.06 10.25 -6.90
C GLY A 80 -42.65 11.17 -7.98
N LYS A 81 -43.57 12.06 -7.59
CA LYS A 81 -44.25 12.97 -8.54
C LYS A 81 -43.35 14.07 -9.09
N ILE A 82 -42.28 14.44 -8.39
CA ILE A 82 -41.34 15.50 -8.80
C ILE A 82 -40.52 15.05 -10.02
N ALA A 83 -40.39 13.75 -10.27
CA ALA A 83 -39.70 13.21 -11.44
C ALA A 83 -40.24 13.79 -12.77
N SER A 84 -41.53 14.14 -12.82
CA SER A 84 -42.16 14.75 -14.00
C SER A 84 -41.61 16.14 -14.35
N LEU A 85 -41.06 16.89 -13.37
CA LEU A 85 -40.49 18.21 -13.58
C LEU A 85 -39.12 18.17 -14.25
N LEU A 86 -38.38 17.07 -14.12
CA LEU A 86 -37.02 16.95 -14.66
C LEU A 86 -36.97 17.05 -16.19
N ASN A 87 -38.07 16.71 -16.86
CA ASN A 87 -38.18 16.75 -18.32
C ASN A 87 -39.03 17.94 -18.81
N LYS A 88 -39.47 18.83 -17.91
CA LYS A 88 -40.34 19.94 -18.26
C LYS A 88 -39.51 21.06 -18.92
N PRO A 89 -39.86 21.52 -20.14
CA PRO A 89 -39.14 22.61 -20.80
C PRO A 89 -39.13 23.88 -19.94
N GLY A 90 -37.95 24.50 -19.81
CA GLY A 90 -37.76 25.73 -19.02
C GLY A 90 -37.57 25.52 -17.51
N VAL A 91 -37.43 24.27 -17.04
CA VAL A 91 -37.03 23.95 -15.67
C VAL A 91 -35.55 23.59 -15.63
N GLU A 92 -34.76 24.33 -14.85
CA GLU A 92 -33.34 24.06 -14.63
C GLU A 92 -33.16 22.99 -13.54
N VAL A 93 -32.23 22.05 -13.71
CA VAL A 93 -32.00 20.94 -12.80
C VAL A 93 -30.57 20.97 -12.25
N HIS A 94 -30.43 21.09 -10.93
CA HIS A 94 -29.13 21.05 -10.25
C HIS A 94 -29.03 19.77 -9.41
N ILE A 95 -27.90 19.08 -9.43
CA ILE A 95 -27.74 17.77 -8.74
C ILE A 95 -26.51 17.78 -7.83
N TYR A 96 -26.70 17.36 -6.58
CA TYR A 96 -25.65 17.03 -5.62
C TYR A 96 -25.85 15.61 -5.11
N ASP A 97 -24.87 14.73 -5.33
CA ASP A 97 -25.00 13.31 -4.95
C ASP A 97 -23.60 12.69 -4.82
N HIS A 98 -23.37 11.86 -3.80
CA HIS A 98 -22.10 11.15 -3.61
C HIS A 98 -22.00 9.77 -4.28
N HIS A 99 -23.10 9.24 -4.83
CA HIS A 99 -23.11 7.91 -5.45
C HIS A 99 -22.49 7.92 -6.86
N PRO A 100 -21.88 6.81 -7.32
CA PRO A 100 -21.45 6.66 -8.71
C PRO A 100 -22.60 6.84 -9.72
N ARG A 101 -22.26 7.28 -10.95
CA ARG A 101 -23.23 7.38 -12.05
C ARG A 101 -23.64 6.01 -12.60
N SER A 102 -24.89 5.94 -13.06
CA SER A 102 -25.49 4.87 -13.83
C SER A 102 -26.23 5.42 -15.06
N GLU A 103 -26.51 4.58 -16.06
CA GLU A 103 -27.20 4.99 -17.29
C GLU A 103 -28.62 5.52 -17.06
N SER A 104 -29.29 5.06 -16.00
CA SER A 104 -30.67 5.44 -15.65
C SER A 104 -30.80 6.76 -14.88
N ASP A 105 -29.69 7.45 -14.62
CA ASP A 105 -29.69 8.65 -13.79
C ASP A 105 -30.16 9.89 -14.57
N ALA A 106 -30.80 10.80 -13.84
CA ALA A 106 -31.13 12.13 -14.35
C ALA A 106 -29.85 12.90 -14.73
N ARG A 107 -29.99 13.79 -15.70
CA ARG A 107 -28.97 14.77 -16.06
C ARG A 107 -29.43 16.16 -15.61
N GLY A 108 -28.55 16.88 -14.93
CA GLY A 108 -28.76 18.26 -14.52
C GLY A 108 -28.03 19.24 -15.44
N ASP A 109 -28.52 20.47 -15.50
CA ASP A 109 -27.80 21.63 -16.05
C ASP A 109 -26.55 21.96 -15.21
N PHE A 110 -26.62 21.68 -13.91
CA PHE A 110 -25.48 21.69 -12.99
C PHE A 110 -25.41 20.37 -12.22
N GLU A 111 -24.21 19.79 -12.11
CA GLU A 111 -24.01 18.54 -11.39
C GLU A 111 -22.72 18.59 -10.61
N GLN A 112 -22.78 18.24 -9.32
CA GLN A 112 -21.62 17.95 -8.52
C GLN A 112 -21.76 16.56 -7.89
N ILE A 113 -20.94 15.65 -8.41
CA ILE A 113 -20.94 14.25 -8.00
C ILE A 113 -19.52 13.91 -7.54
N ASP A 114 -19.35 13.79 -6.23
CA ASP A 114 -18.06 13.52 -5.60
C ASP A 114 -18.10 12.19 -4.85
N MET A 115 -17.06 11.37 -4.98
CA MET A 115 -16.95 10.10 -4.25
C MET A 115 -16.53 10.36 -2.80
N VAL A 116 -17.45 10.87 -1.97
CA VAL A 116 -17.29 11.13 -0.53
C VAL A 116 -18.27 10.30 0.29
N GLY A 117 -18.09 10.28 1.61
CA GLY A 117 -18.89 9.46 2.51
C GLY A 117 -20.35 9.87 2.63
N ALA A 118 -20.67 11.16 2.47
CA ALA A 118 -22.04 11.67 2.54
C ALA A 118 -22.27 12.83 1.55
N THR A 119 -23.49 13.02 1.04
CA THR A 119 -23.84 14.18 0.22
C THR A 119 -23.73 15.48 1.01
N THR A 120 -24.02 15.45 2.32
CA THR A 120 -23.86 16.61 3.21
C THR A 120 -22.42 17.15 3.20
N THR A 121 -21.41 16.28 3.06
CA THR A 121 -19.99 16.70 2.98
C THR A 121 -19.76 17.68 1.84
N ILE A 122 -20.30 17.38 0.65
CA ILE A 122 -20.18 18.23 -0.55
C ILE A 122 -20.79 19.62 -0.30
N LEU A 123 -21.96 19.66 0.34
CA LEU A 123 -22.69 20.90 0.59
C LEU A 123 -22.04 21.73 1.70
N VAL A 124 -21.50 21.09 2.73
CA VAL A 124 -20.74 21.76 3.81
C VAL A 124 -19.48 22.43 3.26
N GLU A 125 -18.76 21.78 2.36
CA GLU A 125 -17.60 22.40 1.70
C GLU A 125 -17.98 23.67 0.96
N LYS A 126 -19.11 23.68 0.24
CA LYS A 126 -19.61 24.88 -0.45
C LYS A 126 -20.03 25.99 0.50
N ILE A 127 -20.72 25.64 1.58
CA ILE A 127 -21.08 26.58 2.65
C ILE A 127 -19.83 27.24 3.22
N LYS A 128 -18.76 26.46 3.42
CA LYS A 128 -17.46 26.95 3.91
C LYS A 128 -16.76 27.83 2.87
N GLU A 129 -16.72 27.42 1.61
CA GLU A 129 -16.14 28.19 0.49
C GLU A 129 -16.80 29.56 0.32
N GLN A 130 -18.13 29.62 0.44
CA GLN A 130 -18.91 30.86 0.33
C GLN A 130 -19.03 31.63 1.66
N ASN A 131 -18.40 31.12 2.73
CA ASN A 131 -18.44 31.68 4.09
C ASN A 131 -19.87 31.98 4.59
N LEU A 132 -20.81 31.08 4.32
CA LEU A 132 -22.21 31.25 4.72
C LEU A 132 -22.39 30.99 6.22
N PRO A 133 -23.29 31.74 6.91
CA PRO A 133 -23.51 31.59 8.34
C PRO A 133 -24.24 30.28 8.66
N VAL A 134 -23.73 29.51 9.63
CA VAL A 134 -24.32 28.25 10.11
C VAL A 134 -24.59 28.38 11.61
N SER A 135 -25.84 28.19 12.01
CA SER A 135 -26.25 28.15 13.41
C SER A 135 -25.85 26.83 14.08
N PRO A 136 -25.74 26.77 15.42
CA PRO A 136 -25.42 25.52 16.13
C PRO A 136 -26.40 24.37 15.84
N LEU A 137 -27.69 24.68 15.63
CA LEU A 137 -28.70 23.67 15.30
C LEU A 137 -28.49 23.13 13.88
N GLU A 138 -28.26 23.99 12.88
CA GLU A 138 -27.90 23.58 11.53
C GLU A 138 -26.59 22.76 11.55
N ALA A 139 -25.57 23.23 12.28
CA ALA A 139 -24.30 22.51 12.41
C ALA A 139 -24.48 21.11 13.01
N THR A 140 -25.35 20.97 14.00
CA THR A 140 -25.70 19.66 14.62
C THR A 140 -26.35 18.73 13.60
N LEU A 141 -27.31 19.23 12.82
CA LEU A 141 -27.95 18.44 11.76
C LEU A 141 -26.97 18.04 10.66
N LEU A 142 -26.10 18.95 10.23
CA LEU A 142 -25.07 18.67 9.22
C LEU A 142 -24.08 17.59 9.72
N ALA A 143 -23.66 17.67 10.98
CA ALA A 143 -22.83 16.63 11.58
C ALA A 143 -23.55 15.28 11.63
N LEU A 144 -24.84 15.29 12.00
CA LEU A 144 -25.66 14.09 12.08
C LEU A 144 -25.80 13.38 10.72
N GLY A 145 -26.04 14.13 9.63
CA GLY A 145 -26.10 13.57 8.28
C GLY A 145 -24.78 12.91 7.85
N ILE A 146 -23.65 13.58 8.10
CA ILE A 146 -22.33 13.01 7.77
C ILE A 146 -22.06 11.76 8.61
N TYR A 147 -22.34 11.78 9.92
CA TYR A 147 -22.08 10.64 10.79
C TYR A 147 -22.98 9.44 10.53
N GLU A 148 -24.23 9.64 10.09
CA GLU A 148 -25.11 8.52 9.71
C GLU A 148 -24.51 7.75 8.52
N ASP A 149 -24.14 8.46 7.46
CA ASP A 149 -23.73 7.84 6.20
C ASP A 149 -22.27 7.35 6.19
N THR A 150 -21.45 7.89 7.07
CA THR A 150 -20.06 7.45 7.28
C THR A 150 -19.91 6.40 8.39
N GLY A 151 -21.00 6.03 9.07
CA GLY A 151 -20.94 5.11 10.20
C GLY A 151 -20.05 5.64 11.33
N SER A 152 -20.27 6.90 11.72
CA SER A 152 -19.40 7.61 12.66
C SER A 152 -17.94 7.71 12.19
N LEU A 153 -17.71 7.92 10.88
CA LEU A 153 -16.41 7.95 10.20
C LEU A 153 -15.65 6.62 10.16
N LEU A 154 -16.32 5.49 10.43
CA LEU A 154 -15.70 4.16 10.48
C LEU A 154 -15.94 3.33 9.21
N PHE A 155 -16.86 3.73 8.34
CA PHE A 155 -17.09 3.02 7.08
C PHE A 155 -15.92 3.22 6.12
N THR A 156 -15.63 2.20 5.31
CA THR A 156 -14.52 2.21 4.35
C THR A 156 -14.72 3.19 3.19
N SER A 157 -15.95 3.65 2.97
CA SER A 157 -16.30 4.74 2.04
C SER A 157 -15.97 6.13 2.58
N THR A 158 -15.68 6.27 3.87
CA THR A 158 -15.36 7.55 4.50
C THR A 158 -14.06 8.11 3.96
N THR A 159 -14.05 9.40 3.64
CA THR A 159 -12.90 10.13 3.11
C THR A 159 -12.39 11.19 4.10
N PRO A 160 -11.17 11.70 3.92
CA PRO A 160 -10.68 12.83 4.72
C PRO A 160 -11.56 14.09 4.61
N ARG A 161 -12.31 14.24 3.52
CA ARG A 161 -13.24 15.37 3.31
C ARG A 161 -14.40 15.31 4.31
N ASP A 162 -14.92 14.12 4.60
CA ASP A 162 -16.00 13.92 5.57
C ASP A 162 -15.54 14.33 6.97
N ALA A 163 -14.34 13.92 7.37
CA ALA A 163 -13.76 14.31 8.65
C ALA A 163 -13.52 15.84 8.75
N GLN A 164 -13.12 16.49 7.66
CA GLN A 164 -12.95 17.94 7.61
C GLN A 164 -14.28 18.70 7.66
N ALA A 165 -15.32 18.17 7.01
CA ALA A 165 -16.67 18.72 7.07
C ALA A 165 -17.24 18.61 8.49
N VAL A 166 -17.06 17.46 9.17
CA VAL A 166 -17.39 17.30 10.59
C VAL A 166 -16.59 18.27 11.46
N ALA A 167 -15.30 18.44 11.24
CA ALA A 167 -14.50 19.40 11.99
C ALA A 167 -15.03 20.84 11.84
N PHE A 168 -15.50 21.20 10.64
CA PHE A 168 -16.14 22.49 10.40
C PHE A 168 -17.48 22.62 11.14
N THR A 169 -18.35 21.61 11.11
CA THR A 169 -19.64 21.68 11.83
C THR A 169 -19.44 21.75 13.33
N LEU A 170 -18.45 21.02 13.88
CA LEU A 170 -18.05 21.14 15.29
C LEU A 170 -17.56 22.56 15.63
N ALA A 171 -16.75 23.16 14.76
CA ALA A 171 -16.32 24.55 14.93
C ALA A 171 -17.47 25.57 14.87
N LYS A 172 -18.60 25.21 14.23
CA LYS A 172 -19.84 26.01 14.20
C LYS A 172 -20.81 25.69 15.35
N GLY A 173 -20.40 24.84 16.30
CA GLY A 173 -21.17 24.54 17.51
C GLY A 173 -22.10 23.33 17.41
N ALA A 174 -21.81 22.37 16.52
CA ALA A 174 -22.54 21.10 16.48
C ALA A 174 -22.50 20.38 17.85
N ASN A 175 -23.64 19.90 18.33
CA ASN A 175 -23.77 19.22 19.61
C ASN A 175 -23.67 17.70 19.46
N LEU A 176 -22.52 17.14 19.82
CA LEU A 176 -22.26 15.69 19.73
C LEU A 176 -23.16 14.83 20.63
N SER A 177 -23.70 15.37 21.73
CA SER A 177 -24.65 14.62 22.56
C SER A 177 -25.93 14.33 21.79
N VAL A 178 -26.46 15.34 21.09
CA VAL A 178 -27.66 15.18 20.26
C VAL A 178 -27.36 14.24 19.10
N VAL A 179 -26.18 14.37 18.48
CA VAL A 179 -25.76 13.43 17.43
C VAL A 179 -25.77 11.98 17.95
N ALA A 180 -25.17 11.74 19.10
CA ALA A 180 -25.12 10.41 19.70
C ALA A 180 -26.53 9.85 20.00
N ASP A 181 -27.42 10.65 20.56
CA ASP A 181 -28.79 10.24 20.91
C ASP A 181 -29.60 9.80 19.67
N PHE A 182 -29.38 10.46 18.53
CA PHE A 182 -30.06 10.12 17.27
C PHE A 182 -29.42 8.94 16.52
N LEU A 183 -28.11 8.72 16.66
CA LEU A 183 -27.42 7.59 16.03
C LEU A 183 -27.60 6.27 16.80
N TRP A 184 -27.68 6.32 18.13
CA TRP A 184 -27.75 5.12 18.97
C TRP A 184 -29.19 4.82 19.39
N ARG A 185 -29.93 4.05 18.58
CA ARG A 185 -31.25 3.55 18.98
C ARG A 185 -31.24 2.12 19.54
N PRO A 186 -31.98 1.88 20.64
CA PRO A 186 -32.31 0.53 21.07
C PRO A 186 -33.22 -0.15 20.04
N LEU A 187 -32.99 -1.44 19.80
CA LEU A 187 -33.80 -2.25 18.89
C LEU A 187 -35.28 -2.25 19.29
N THR A 188 -36.20 -2.22 18.33
CA THR A 188 -37.63 -2.39 18.61
C THR A 188 -37.92 -3.81 19.14
N GLU A 189 -39.05 -4.02 19.82
CA GLU A 189 -39.43 -5.36 20.29
C GLU A 189 -39.48 -6.39 19.14
N GLU A 190 -40.01 -6.00 17.97
CA GLU A 190 -40.04 -6.85 16.77
C GLU A 190 -38.63 -7.18 16.24
N GLN A 191 -37.70 -6.20 16.30
CA GLN A 191 -36.31 -6.38 15.92
C GLN A 191 -35.54 -7.25 16.93
N ILE A 192 -35.80 -7.09 18.22
CA ILE A 192 -35.24 -7.94 19.28
C ILE A 192 -35.69 -9.39 19.08
N ASP A 193 -36.98 -9.60 18.81
CA ASP A 193 -37.54 -10.93 18.56
C ASP A 193 -36.95 -11.58 17.29
N LEU A 194 -36.82 -10.80 16.21
CA LEU A 194 -36.16 -11.27 14.99
C LEU A 194 -34.68 -11.58 15.23
N LEU A 195 -33.95 -10.74 15.95
CA LEU A 195 -32.55 -10.99 16.30
C LEU A 195 -32.40 -12.27 17.13
N LYS A 196 -33.29 -12.51 18.10
CA LYS A 196 -33.31 -13.77 18.88
C LYS A 196 -33.49 -14.99 17.97
N THR A 197 -34.38 -14.89 16.99
CA THR A 197 -34.58 -15.98 16.01
C THR A 197 -33.34 -16.20 15.16
N LEU A 198 -32.75 -15.12 14.63
CA LEU A 198 -31.55 -15.20 13.82
C LEU A 198 -30.34 -15.76 14.59
N LEU A 199 -30.20 -15.42 15.88
CA LEU A 199 -29.18 -15.98 16.76
C LEU A 199 -29.41 -17.48 17.03
N ALA A 200 -30.67 -17.92 17.15
CA ALA A 200 -31.00 -19.33 17.38
C ALA A 200 -30.80 -20.19 16.12
N ASP A 201 -31.13 -19.65 14.95
CA ASP A 201 -31.09 -20.34 13.65
C ASP A 201 -29.82 -20.03 12.83
N SER A 202 -28.81 -19.42 13.45
CA SER A 202 -27.52 -19.19 12.79
C SER A 202 -26.74 -20.49 12.64
N LYS A 203 -26.20 -20.73 11.44
CA LYS A 203 -25.30 -21.85 11.14
C LYS A 203 -23.94 -21.33 10.70
N GLU A 204 -22.91 -21.91 11.28
CA GLU A 204 -21.53 -21.69 10.88
C GLU A 204 -21.14 -22.64 9.74
N TYR A 205 -20.32 -22.11 8.84
CA TYR A 205 -19.78 -22.83 7.71
C TYR A 205 -18.33 -22.41 7.49
N GLU A 206 -17.56 -23.31 6.89
CA GLU A 206 -16.17 -23.05 6.49
C GLU A 206 -16.00 -23.48 5.02
N ILE A 207 -15.56 -22.55 4.17
CA ILE A 207 -15.26 -22.80 2.75
C ILE A 207 -13.92 -22.14 2.44
N ASN A 208 -12.97 -22.90 1.88
CA ASN A 208 -11.62 -22.43 1.54
C ASN A 208 -10.90 -21.72 2.71
N GLY A 209 -11.19 -22.12 3.95
CA GLY A 209 -10.63 -21.56 5.18
C GLY A 209 -11.26 -20.24 5.65
N ALA A 210 -12.27 -19.71 4.95
CA ALA A 210 -13.09 -18.60 5.40
C ALA A 210 -14.27 -19.11 6.23
N ARG A 211 -14.47 -18.54 7.42
CA ARG A 211 -15.61 -18.82 8.30
C ARG A 211 -16.74 -17.84 8.01
N PHE A 212 -17.93 -18.37 7.78
CA PHE A 212 -19.11 -17.54 7.58
C PHE A 212 -20.31 -18.08 8.34
N ILE A 213 -21.20 -17.15 8.66
CA ILE A 213 -22.45 -17.46 9.34
C ILE A 213 -23.60 -17.15 8.40
N ILE A 214 -24.53 -18.08 8.29
CA ILE A 214 -25.81 -17.87 7.63
C ILE A 214 -26.91 -18.02 8.66
N ALA A 215 -27.64 -16.94 8.91
CA ALA A 215 -28.80 -16.90 9.80
C ALA A 215 -30.09 -16.75 8.98
N THR A 216 -31.10 -17.56 9.31
CA THR A 216 -32.37 -17.57 8.58
C THR A 216 -33.55 -17.26 9.49
N ALA A 217 -34.58 -16.61 8.97
CA ALA A 217 -35.84 -16.42 9.69
C ALA A 217 -37.03 -16.25 8.73
N GLU A 218 -38.24 -16.52 9.23
CA GLU A 218 -39.49 -16.18 8.55
C GLU A 218 -40.37 -15.27 9.43
N ARG A 219 -40.98 -14.27 8.80
CA ARG A 219 -41.92 -13.32 9.40
C ARG A 219 -43.11 -13.06 8.49
N ASN A 220 -44.30 -13.00 9.09
CA ASN A 220 -45.55 -12.73 8.39
C ASN A 220 -45.70 -11.25 7.97
N LYS A 221 -44.94 -10.35 8.59
CA LYS A 221 -44.92 -8.92 8.33
C LYS A 221 -43.50 -8.46 8.01
N TYR A 222 -43.39 -7.32 7.34
CA TYR A 222 -42.12 -6.66 7.09
C TYR A 222 -41.54 -6.11 8.39
N VAL A 223 -40.28 -6.42 8.68
CA VAL A 223 -39.52 -5.89 9.81
C VAL A 223 -38.35 -5.09 9.23
N GLY A 224 -38.33 -3.78 9.47
CA GLY A 224 -37.26 -2.91 8.96
C GLY A 224 -35.94 -3.06 9.71
N GLY A 225 -34.84 -2.64 9.08
CA GLY A 225 -33.51 -2.57 9.72
C GLY A 225 -32.79 -3.91 9.85
N LEU A 226 -33.00 -4.85 8.91
CA LEU A 226 -32.31 -6.14 8.91
C LEU A 226 -30.79 -5.98 8.88
N ASP A 227 -30.26 -4.97 8.20
CA ASP A 227 -28.85 -4.59 8.15
C ASP A 227 -28.24 -4.26 9.52
N VAL A 228 -29.01 -3.64 10.42
CA VAL A 228 -28.61 -3.40 11.81
C VAL A 228 -28.54 -4.72 12.58
N LEU A 229 -29.46 -5.65 12.31
CA LEU A 229 -29.46 -6.97 12.95
C LEU A 229 -28.30 -7.84 12.44
N THR A 230 -28.04 -7.82 11.13
CA THR A 230 -26.89 -8.48 10.49
C THR A 230 -25.58 -7.95 11.06
N HIS A 231 -25.49 -6.63 11.31
CA HIS A 231 -24.33 -6.05 11.96
C HIS A 231 -24.11 -6.59 13.38
N LYS A 232 -25.18 -6.60 14.20
CA LYS A 232 -25.11 -7.14 15.56
C LYS A 232 -24.74 -8.61 15.59
N LEU A 233 -25.24 -9.41 14.63
CA LEU A 233 -24.84 -10.81 14.48
C LEU A 233 -23.35 -10.96 14.18
N ALA A 234 -22.76 -10.07 13.37
CA ALA A 234 -21.32 -10.09 13.11
C ALA A 234 -20.48 -9.84 14.38
N GLU A 235 -20.99 -9.02 15.31
CA GLU A 235 -20.29 -8.71 16.57
C GLU A 235 -20.25 -9.89 17.56
N PHE A 236 -21.21 -10.81 17.50
CA PHE A 236 -21.33 -11.90 18.49
C PHE A 236 -20.31 -13.03 18.30
N SER A 237 -19.94 -13.32 17.06
CA SER A 237 -19.19 -14.53 16.69
C SER A 237 -17.95 -14.26 15.81
N ASN A 238 -17.71 -12.98 15.48
CA ASN A 238 -16.57 -12.50 14.70
C ASN A 238 -16.24 -13.34 13.44
N PRO A 239 -17.23 -13.65 12.57
CA PRO A 239 -16.99 -14.39 11.34
C PRO A 239 -16.30 -13.51 10.28
N ASP A 240 -15.70 -14.14 9.27
CA ASP A 240 -15.12 -13.43 8.12
C ASP A 240 -16.22 -12.81 7.24
N ALA A 241 -17.39 -13.46 7.20
CA ALA A 241 -18.61 -12.89 6.62
C ALA A 241 -19.88 -13.41 7.33
N VAL A 242 -20.92 -12.59 7.37
CA VAL A 242 -22.24 -12.98 7.88
C VAL A 242 -23.30 -12.69 6.82
N PHE A 243 -24.27 -13.59 6.70
CA PHE A 243 -25.40 -13.50 5.81
C PHE A 243 -26.68 -13.74 6.60
N THR A 244 -27.66 -12.85 6.46
CA THR A 244 -29.01 -13.04 6.99
C THR A 244 -29.99 -13.21 5.83
N VAL A 245 -30.75 -14.30 5.81
CA VAL A 245 -31.78 -14.59 4.80
C VAL A 245 -33.14 -14.62 5.48
N VAL A 246 -33.94 -13.58 5.31
CA VAL A 246 -35.22 -13.42 6.02
C VAL A 246 -36.39 -13.34 5.06
N GLY A 247 -37.33 -14.28 5.22
CA GLY A 247 -38.61 -14.24 4.52
C GLY A 247 -39.57 -13.26 5.20
N MET A 248 -40.08 -12.28 4.45
CA MET A 248 -41.04 -11.28 4.92
C MET A 248 -42.25 -11.24 3.97
N GLY A 249 -43.28 -12.02 4.30
CA GLY A 249 -44.47 -12.16 3.44
C GLY A 249 -44.15 -12.80 2.08
N LYS A 250 -44.27 -12.03 0.98
CA LYS A 250 -43.99 -12.50 -0.40
C LYS A 250 -42.55 -12.23 -0.88
N HIS A 251 -41.68 -11.73 0.01
CA HIS A 251 -40.33 -11.30 -0.34
C HIS A 251 -39.32 -12.01 0.55
N VAL A 252 -38.13 -12.29 0.01
CA VAL A 252 -36.98 -12.71 0.80
C VAL A 252 -35.93 -11.60 0.70
N GLN A 253 -35.53 -11.09 1.85
CA GLN A 253 -34.45 -10.12 1.96
C GLN A 253 -33.18 -10.85 2.40
N VAL A 254 -32.10 -10.64 1.66
CA VAL A 254 -30.76 -11.11 2.02
C VAL A 254 -29.90 -9.89 2.33
N VAL A 255 -29.22 -9.90 3.47
CA VAL A 255 -28.24 -8.87 3.82
C VAL A 255 -26.96 -9.56 4.23
N ALA A 256 -25.83 -9.03 3.78
CA ALA A 256 -24.52 -9.59 4.07
C ALA A 256 -23.55 -8.51 4.51
N ARG A 257 -22.64 -8.89 5.40
CA ARG A 257 -21.47 -8.08 5.77
C ARG A 257 -20.22 -8.96 5.77
N SER A 258 -19.11 -8.38 5.34
CA SER A 258 -17.79 -8.98 5.50
C SER A 258 -16.93 -8.18 6.47
N SER A 259 -16.18 -8.91 7.27
CA SER A 259 -15.19 -8.39 8.21
C SER A 259 -13.78 -8.36 7.62
N VAL A 260 -13.59 -8.92 6.43
CA VAL A 260 -12.28 -9.11 5.79
C VAL A 260 -12.30 -8.65 4.32
N PRO A 261 -11.30 -7.90 3.83
CA PRO A 261 -11.29 -7.38 2.46
C PRO A 261 -11.31 -8.46 1.36
N GLU A 262 -10.87 -9.67 1.68
CA GLU A 262 -10.76 -10.81 0.77
C GLU A 262 -12.13 -11.37 0.34
N ILE A 263 -13.21 -11.07 1.07
CA ILE A 263 -14.55 -11.56 0.78
C ILE A 263 -15.46 -10.40 0.35
N SER A 264 -15.65 -10.25 -0.95
CA SER A 264 -16.55 -9.26 -1.53
C SER A 264 -18.01 -9.73 -1.46
N VAL A 265 -18.77 -9.31 -0.44
CA VAL A 265 -20.20 -9.66 -0.33
C VAL A 265 -21.05 -9.02 -1.43
N LYS A 266 -20.55 -7.95 -2.06
CA LYS A 266 -21.16 -7.36 -3.25
C LYS A 266 -21.17 -8.33 -4.41
N GLU A 267 -20.04 -8.98 -4.70
CA GLU A 267 -19.93 -9.94 -5.82
C GLU A 267 -20.86 -11.12 -5.58
N ILE A 268 -20.84 -11.68 -4.36
CA ILE A 268 -21.73 -12.78 -3.95
C ILE A 268 -23.20 -12.40 -4.15
N LEU A 269 -23.64 -11.24 -3.64
CA LEU A 269 -25.06 -10.85 -3.71
C LEU A 269 -25.50 -10.34 -5.08
N SER A 270 -24.56 -9.92 -5.94
CA SER A 270 -24.89 -9.48 -7.31
C SER A 270 -25.50 -10.61 -8.14
N GLU A 271 -25.09 -11.86 -7.90
CA GLU A 271 -25.69 -13.04 -8.54
C GLU A 271 -27.15 -13.27 -8.14
N LEU A 272 -27.55 -12.79 -6.95
CA LEU A 272 -28.93 -12.86 -6.47
C LEU A 272 -29.73 -11.59 -6.82
N GLY A 273 -29.20 -10.72 -7.70
CA GLY A 273 -29.81 -9.45 -8.07
C GLY A 273 -29.70 -8.37 -6.99
N GLY A 274 -28.76 -8.54 -6.05
CA GLY A 274 -28.44 -7.57 -4.99
C GLY A 274 -27.43 -6.51 -5.41
N GLY A 275 -27.22 -5.54 -4.52
CA GLY A 275 -26.25 -4.46 -4.71
C GLY A 275 -25.67 -3.96 -3.38
N GLY A 276 -24.61 -3.15 -3.46
CA GLY A 276 -23.93 -2.59 -2.30
C GLY A 276 -22.43 -2.41 -2.52
N HIS A 277 -21.67 -2.51 -1.44
CA HIS A 277 -20.21 -2.40 -1.35
C HIS A 277 -19.56 -3.75 -1.05
N PRO A 278 -18.27 -3.96 -1.36
CA PRO A 278 -17.56 -5.21 -1.05
C PRO A 278 -17.70 -5.66 0.42
N ALA A 279 -17.81 -4.73 1.37
CA ALA A 279 -17.97 -5.03 2.80
C ALA A 279 -19.43 -5.18 3.27
N ALA A 280 -20.41 -4.64 2.54
CA ALA A 280 -21.82 -4.67 2.94
C ALA A 280 -22.73 -4.61 1.71
N ALA A 281 -23.65 -5.57 1.57
CA ALA A 281 -24.55 -5.64 0.44
C ALA A 281 -25.91 -6.23 0.83
N SER A 282 -26.92 -5.96 0.01
CA SER A 282 -28.28 -6.48 0.21
C SER A 282 -28.96 -6.86 -1.10
N ALA A 283 -29.86 -7.83 -1.04
CA ALA A 283 -30.72 -8.27 -2.13
C ALA A 283 -32.16 -8.41 -1.64
N ASN A 284 -33.14 -8.05 -2.47
CA ASN A 284 -34.55 -8.23 -2.16
C ASN A 284 -35.25 -8.95 -3.31
N ILE A 285 -35.68 -10.19 -3.07
CA ILE A 285 -36.17 -11.11 -4.10
C ILE A 285 -37.68 -11.33 -3.89
N LYS A 286 -38.47 -11.04 -4.93
CA LYS A 286 -39.93 -11.25 -4.95
C LYS A 286 -40.28 -12.72 -5.21
N ASN A 287 -41.35 -13.21 -4.59
CA ASN A 287 -41.92 -14.55 -4.81
C ASN A 287 -40.93 -15.71 -4.60
N SER A 288 -40.00 -15.58 -3.65
CA SER A 288 -39.05 -16.62 -3.31
C SER A 288 -39.32 -17.20 -1.91
N LYS A 289 -38.72 -18.36 -1.61
CA LYS A 289 -38.72 -18.99 -0.29
C LYS A 289 -37.31 -18.97 0.29
N VAL A 290 -37.20 -18.87 1.61
CA VAL A 290 -35.92 -18.83 2.33
C VAL A 290 -35.02 -20.03 1.97
N THR A 291 -35.57 -21.23 1.89
CA THR A 291 -34.85 -22.46 1.52
C THR A 291 -34.27 -22.42 0.10
N GLY A 292 -35.01 -21.89 -0.88
CA GLY A 292 -34.51 -21.73 -2.25
C GLY A 292 -33.38 -20.71 -2.33
N MET A 293 -33.52 -19.60 -1.58
CA MET A 293 -32.50 -18.56 -1.51
C MET A 293 -31.21 -19.04 -0.83
N LEU A 294 -31.32 -19.90 0.19
CA LEU A 294 -30.15 -20.46 0.87
C LEU A 294 -29.29 -21.30 -0.07
N ASN A 295 -29.90 -22.09 -0.96
CA ASN A 295 -29.15 -22.88 -1.94
C ASN A 295 -28.41 -22.00 -2.95
N LEU A 296 -29.10 -21.01 -3.52
CA LEU A 296 -28.49 -20.04 -4.45
C LEU A 296 -27.36 -19.26 -3.80
N LEU A 297 -27.57 -18.81 -2.55
CA LEU A 297 -26.55 -18.10 -1.79
C LEU A 297 -25.32 -18.99 -1.53
N MET A 298 -25.53 -20.25 -1.15
CA MET A 298 -24.42 -21.20 -0.95
C MET A 298 -23.62 -21.46 -2.22
N GLU A 299 -24.29 -21.51 -3.38
CA GLU A 299 -23.64 -21.65 -4.67
C GLU A 299 -22.83 -20.41 -5.04
N ALA A 300 -23.41 -19.22 -4.89
CA ALA A 300 -22.73 -17.94 -5.11
C ALA A 300 -21.51 -17.77 -4.20
N ILE A 301 -21.62 -18.13 -2.92
CA ILE A 301 -20.51 -18.15 -1.96
C ILE A 301 -19.38 -19.06 -2.46
N ARG A 302 -19.69 -20.27 -2.92
CA ARG A 302 -18.67 -21.23 -3.43
C ARG A 302 -17.96 -20.73 -4.68
N GLN A 303 -18.65 -20.01 -5.56
CA GLN A 303 -18.07 -19.50 -6.81
C GLN A 303 -17.22 -18.24 -6.60
N ASN A 304 -17.58 -17.39 -5.63
CA ASN A 304 -16.96 -16.08 -5.43
C ASN A 304 -15.91 -16.03 -4.31
N ILE A 305 -15.85 -17.00 -3.40
CA ILE A 305 -14.72 -17.12 -2.45
C ILE A 305 -13.51 -17.67 -3.21
N LYS A 306 -12.75 -16.76 -3.83
CA LYS A 306 -11.39 -17.02 -4.30
C LYS A 306 -10.48 -17.33 -3.11
N SER A 307 -9.45 -18.16 -3.33
CA SER A 307 -8.50 -18.62 -2.31
C SER A 307 -8.14 -17.52 -1.32
N VAL A 308 -8.57 -17.66 -0.06
CA VAL A 308 -8.07 -16.85 1.05
C VAL A 308 -6.55 -17.00 1.06
N ALA A 309 -5.82 -15.92 1.37
CA ALA A 309 -4.37 -15.99 1.46
C ALA A 309 -3.96 -17.12 2.41
N GLN A 310 -3.19 -18.08 1.90
CA GLN A 310 -2.70 -19.23 2.65
C GLN A 310 -1.29 -18.97 3.15
N VAL A 311 -0.92 -19.58 4.27
CA VAL A 311 0.42 -19.54 4.83
C VAL A 311 1.46 -19.94 3.79
N ALA A 312 1.18 -20.93 2.93
CA ALA A 312 2.05 -21.36 1.85
C ALA A 312 2.49 -20.22 0.90
N GLN A 313 1.65 -19.21 0.72
CA GLN A 313 1.90 -18.11 -0.22
C GLN A 313 2.79 -17.00 0.36
N ILE A 314 2.90 -16.94 1.69
CA ILE A 314 3.67 -15.89 2.39
C ILE A 314 4.75 -16.42 3.33
N MET A 315 4.83 -17.75 3.51
CA MET A 315 5.86 -18.36 4.32
C MET A 315 7.24 -18.24 3.66
N THR A 316 8.27 -18.13 4.48
CA THR A 316 9.65 -18.23 4.03
C THR A 316 10.08 -19.70 3.92
N SER A 317 10.65 -20.07 2.79
CA SER A 317 11.27 -21.38 2.54
C SER A 317 12.50 -21.22 1.62
N PRO A 318 13.60 -21.97 1.82
CA PRO A 318 13.85 -22.97 2.86
C PRO A 318 14.10 -22.36 4.25
N VAL A 319 13.74 -23.08 5.30
CA VAL A 319 13.87 -22.61 6.69
C VAL A 319 15.23 -22.95 7.27
N LYS A 320 15.93 -21.96 7.83
CA LYS A 320 17.16 -22.21 8.59
C LYS A 320 16.81 -22.72 9.97
N THR A 321 17.43 -23.83 10.36
CA THR A 321 17.22 -24.48 11.66
C THR A 321 18.53 -24.56 12.43
N VAL A 322 18.42 -24.80 13.73
CA VAL A 322 19.56 -25.09 14.63
C VAL A 322 19.33 -26.41 15.35
N MET A 323 20.40 -27.07 15.76
CA MET A 323 20.32 -28.31 16.53
C MET A 323 20.19 -28.00 18.03
N LEU A 324 19.71 -28.96 18.82
CA LEU A 324 19.58 -28.82 20.28
C LEU A 324 20.88 -28.38 20.98
N GLU A 325 22.01 -28.89 20.50
CA GLU A 325 23.34 -28.62 21.07
C GLU A 325 24.03 -27.41 20.42
N THR A 326 23.42 -26.76 19.43
CA THR A 326 23.98 -25.53 18.84
C THR A 326 24.13 -24.48 19.95
N PRO A 327 25.30 -23.83 20.10
CA PRO A 327 25.50 -22.75 21.06
C PRO A 327 24.54 -21.58 20.78
N VAL A 328 24.05 -20.93 21.83
CA VAL A 328 23.14 -19.78 21.72
C VAL A 328 23.76 -18.63 20.92
N GLU A 329 25.05 -18.38 21.09
CA GLU A 329 25.77 -17.35 20.34
C GLU A 329 25.81 -17.67 18.84
N GLU A 330 25.97 -18.94 18.48
CA GLU A 330 25.93 -19.38 17.09
C GLU A 330 24.52 -19.23 16.50
N ALA A 331 23.49 -19.59 17.25
CA ALA A 331 22.10 -19.33 16.86
C ALA A 331 21.84 -17.83 16.67
N GLY A 332 22.43 -16.98 17.51
CA GLY A 332 22.41 -15.52 17.36
C GLY A 332 23.10 -15.01 16.11
N ARG A 333 24.28 -15.55 15.78
CA ARG A 333 24.99 -15.22 14.54
C ARG A 333 24.17 -15.65 13.32
N LEU A 334 23.52 -16.81 13.34
CA LEU A 334 22.64 -17.26 12.26
C LEU A 334 21.42 -16.33 12.13
N MET A 335 20.80 -15.94 13.24
CA MET A 335 19.70 -14.97 13.26
C MET A 335 20.11 -13.63 12.62
N LEU A 336 21.25 -13.08 13.02
CA LEU A 336 21.79 -11.84 12.46
C LEU A 336 22.14 -12.01 10.97
N ARG A 337 22.85 -13.10 10.61
CA ARG A 337 23.28 -13.41 9.24
C ARG A 337 22.11 -13.47 8.25
N TYR A 338 20.98 -14.03 8.66
CA TYR A 338 19.84 -14.22 7.77
C TYR A 338 18.70 -13.22 8.02
N GLY A 339 18.91 -12.20 8.87
CA GLY A 339 17.88 -11.23 9.24
C GLY A 339 16.67 -11.88 9.94
N HIS A 340 16.86 -13.06 10.54
CA HIS A 340 15.82 -13.79 11.23
C HIS A 340 15.75 -13.35 12.70
N THR A 341 14.56 -13.11 13.21
CA THR A 341 14.36 -12.81 14.63
C THR A 341 14.25 -14.06 15.50
N GLY A 342 14.55 -15.24 14.92
CA GLY A 342 14.58 -16.54 15.58
C GLY A 342 14.36 -17.72 14.64
N LEU A 343 14.65 -18.91 15.15
CA LEU A 343 14.94 -20.12 14.38
C LEU A 343 14.21 -21.33 14.98
N PRO A 344 13.66 -22.25 14.15
CA PRO A 344 13.22 -23.55 14.63
C PRO A 344 14.41 -24.39 15.09
N VAL A 345 14.22 -25.10 16.18
CA VAL A 345 15.20 -26.03 16.76
C VAL A 345 14.78 -27.43 16.38
N VAL A 346 15.71 -28.22 15.83
CA VAL A 346 15.45 -29.56 15.34
C VAL A 346 16.24 -30.62 16.08
N LYS A 347 15.66 -31.82 16.18
CA LYS A 347 16.30 -33.05 16.64
C LYS A 347 15.92 -34.17 15.66
N ASP A 348 16.90 -34.87 15.11
CA ASP A 348 16.67 -36.01 14.20
C ASP A 348 15.71 -35.70 13.02
N SER A 349 15.75 -34.45 12.52
CA SER A 349 14.88 -33.89 11.46
C SER A 349 13.45 -33.51 11.85
N GLU A 350 13.09 -33.62 13.14
CA GLU A 350 11.83 -33.13 13.69
C GLU A 350 12.02 -31.79 14.39
N VAL A 351 11.02 -30.91 14.30
CA VAL A 351 11.03 -29.63 15.01
C VAL A 351 10.61 -29.86 16.45
N VAL A 352 11.51 -29.55 17.38
CA VAL A 352 11.32 -29.78 18.82
C VAL A 352 11.16 -28.49 19.62
N GLY A 353 11.38 -27.34 18.99
CA GLY A 353 11.19 -26.06 19.63
C GLY A 353 11.51 -24.88 18.72
N VAL A 354 11.48 -23.68 19.30
CA VAL A 354 11.83 -22.44 18.62
C VAL A 354 12.65 -21.58 19.57
N ILE A 355 13.77 -21.03 19.10
CA ILE A 355 14.56 -20.04 19.85
C ILE A 355 14.35 -18.65 19.25
N SER A 356 14.11 -17.64 20.10
CA SER A 356 13.97 -16.26 19.67
C SER A 356 15.22 -15.41 19.84
N ARG A 357 15.31 -14.33 19.07
CA ARG A 357 16.34 -13.30 19.25
C ARG A 357 16.35 -12.76 20.68
N ARG A 358 15.18 -12.61 21.31
CA ARG A 358 15.08 -12.19 22.71
C ARG A 358 15.70 -13.22 23.66
N ASP A 359 15.52 -14.51 23.39
CA ASP A 359 16.12 -15.58 24.20
C ASP A 359 17.64 -15.60 24.04
N VAL A 360 18.13 -15.43 22.80
CA VAL A 360 19.55 -15.29 22.48
C VAL A 360 20.17 -14.07 23.19
N GLU A 361 19.55 -12.90 23.06
CA GLU A 361 20.04 -11.65 23.65
C GLU A 361 20.09 -11.75 25.17
N LYS A 362 19.05 -12.30 25.81
CA LYS A 362 19.05 -12.55 27.26
C LYS A 362 20.19 -13.49 27.68
N ALA A 363 20.33 -14.64 27.01
CA ALA A 363 21.38 -15.60 27.32
C ALA A 363 22.78 -14.98 27.15
N THR A 364 23.00 -14.26 26.06
CA THR A 364 24.28 -13.61 25.75
C THR A 364 24.61 -12.51 26.76
N HIS A 365 23.62 -11.70 27.16
CA HIS A 365 23.78 -10.67 28.18
C HIS A 365 24.19 -11.25 29.55
N HIS A 366 23.75 -12.46 29.86
CA HIS A 366 24.14 -13.19 31.07
C HIS A 366 25.43 -14.04 30.91
N GLY A 367 26.17 -13.89 29.81
CA GLY A 367 27.41 -14.64 29.56
C GLY A 367 27.20 -16.11 29.18
N LEU A 368 25.97 -16.51 28.85
CA LEU A 368 25.58 -17.89 28.53
C LEU A 368 25.56 -18.16 27.01
N GLY A 369 26.29 -17.38 26.21
CA GLY A 369 26.35 -17.58 24.76
C GLY A 369 26.89 -18.96 24.33
N HIS A 370 27.75 -19.56 25.14
CA HIS A 370 28.32 -20.89 24.93
C HIS A 370 27.35 -22.04 25.26
N ALA A 371 26.28 -21.76 26.01
CA ALA A 371 25.33 -22.78 26.43
C ALA A 371 24.46 -23.25 25.24
N PRO A 372 23.95 -24.49 25.27
CA PRO A 372 23.18 -25.04 24.16
C PRO A 372 21.77 -24.43 24.08
N VAL A 373 21.28 -24.26 22.85
CA VAL A 373 19.94 -23.70 22.53
C VAL A 373 18.82 -24.42 23.27
N LYS A 374 18.93 -25.74 23.53
CA LYS A 374 17.92 -26.51 24.27
C LYS A 374 17.57 -25.94 25.65
N GLY A 375 18.48 -25.20 26.28
CA GLY A 375 18.26 -24.56 27.59
C GLY A 375 17.48 -23.24 27.54
N PHE A 376 17.29 -22.66 26.34
CA PHE A 376 16.71 -21.33 26.15
C PHE A 376 15.56 -21.29 25.14
N MET A 377 15.39 -22.35 24.34
CA MET A 377 14.29 -22.46 23.39
C MET A 377 12.94 -22.63 24.09
N SER A 378 11.86 -22.22 23.43
CA SER A 378 10.52 -22.66 23.79
C SER A 378 10.25 -24.05 23.21
N GLY A 379 9.99 -25.03 24.09
CA GLY A 379 9.66 -26.42 23.70
C GLY A 379 8.18 -26.65 23.39
N LYS A 380 7.29 -25.68 23.66
CA LYS A 380 5.87 -25.80 23.31
C LYS A 380 5.70 -25.43 21.84
N LEU A 381 5.72 -26.44 20.97
CA LEU A 381 5.61 -26.26 19.54
C LEU A 381 4.18 -25.87 19.15
N VAL A 382 4.01 -24.61 18.73
CA VAL A 382 2.80 -24.15 18.03
C VAL A 382 3.18 -24.00 16.56
N SER A 383 2.47 -24.69 15.68
CA SER A 383 2.77 -24.75 14.24
C SER A 383 1.50 -24.69 13.41
N VAL A 384 1.64 -24.47 12.11
CA VAL A 384 0.55 -24.40 11.13
C VAL A 384 0.85 -25.28 9.92
N ALA A 385 -0.18 -25.66 9.16
CA ALA A 385 -0.02 -26.34 7.88
C ALA A 385 0.08 -25.32 6.73
N PRO A 386 0.70 -25.64 5.57
CA PRO A 386 0.79 -24.74 4.42
C PRO A 386 -0.56 -24.16 3.97
N GLU A 387 -1.62 -24.96 4.03
CA GLU A 387 -3.00 -24.63 3.66
C GLU A 387 -3.73 -23.78 4.71
N THR A 388 -3.13 -23.54 5.88
CA THR A 388 -3.73 -22.70 6.93
C THR A 388 -3.87 -21.27 6.43
N THR A 389 -4.98 -20.59 6.74
CA THR A 389 -5.18 -19.19 6.34
C THR A 389 -4.28 -18.24 7.13
N VAL A 390 -3.91 -17.11 6.53
CA VAL A 390 -3.13 -16.07 7.22
C VAL A 390 -3.88 -15.51 8.43
N ALA A 391 -5.20 -15.39 8.35
CA ALA A 391 -6.05 -14.98 9.47
C ALA A 391 -5.96 -15.95 10.66
N ARG A 392 -5.99 -17.26 10.42
CA ARG A 392 -5.85 -18.26 11.48
C ARG A 392 -4.44 -18.28 12.07
N ALA A 393 -3.40 -18.15 11.22
CA ALA A 393 -2.03 -18.02 11.68
C ALA A 393 -1.86 -16.79 12.60
N ARG A 394 -2.50 -15.66 12.26
CA ARG A 394 -2.54 -14.45 13.10
C ARG A 394 -3.18 -14.71 14.46
N GLU A 395 -4.35 -15.36 14.49
CA GLU A 395 -5.04 -15.69 15.75
C GLU A 395 -4.13 -16.52 16.67
N LEU A 396 -3.48 -17.56 16.14
CA LEU A 396 -2.54 -18.39 16.89
C LEU A 396 -1.34 -17.58 17.43
N MET A 397 -0.83 -16.63 16.63
CA MET A 397 0.25 -15.72 17.07
C MET A 397 -0.19 -14.81 18.22
N ILE A 398 -1.45 -14.36 18.23
CA ILE A 398 -2.01 -13.50 19.29
C ILE A 398 -2.31 -14.34 20.54
N GLU A 399 -3.05 -15.44 20.38
CA GLU A 399 -3.50 -16.32 21.46
C GLU A 399 -2.33 -16.87 22.28
N HIS A 400 -1.25 -17.24 21.60
CA HIS A 400 -0.07 -17.81 22.25
C HIS A 400 1.07 -16.80 22.48
N ASP A 401 0.86 -15.52 22.14
CA ASP A 401 1.88 -14.46 22.11
C ASP A 401 3.21 -14.89 21.43
N ILE A 402 3.09 -15.48 20.24
CA ILE A 402 4.24 -15.99 19.48
C ILE A 402 4.52 -15.08 18.28
N GLY A 403 5.80 -14.78 18.04
CA GLY A 403 6.25 -13.95 16.92
C GLY A 403 6.37 -14.67 15.57
N ARG A 404 6.35 -16.01 15.59
CA ARG A 404 6.60 -16.86 14.42
C ARG A 404 5.93 -18.21 14.59
N LEU A 405 5.54 -18.82 13.48
CA LEU A 405 5.00 -20.18 13.47
C LEU A 405 5.80 -21.03 12.46
N PRO A 406 6.40 -22.15 12.89
CA PRO A 406 6.86 -23.17 11.97
C PRO A 406 5.70 -23.71 11.14
N VAL A 407 5.93 -23.90 9.84
CA VAL A 407 4.98 -24.48 8.91
C VAL A 407 5.36 -25.93 8.66
N LEU A 408 4.49 -26.86 9.05
CA LEU A 408 4.74 -28.29 8.96
C LEU A 408 3.81 -28.94 7.94
N GLN A 409 4.35 -29.79 7.07
CA GLN A 409 3.58 -30.65 6.18
C GLN A 409 3.93 -32.11 6.47
N ALA A 410 2.93 -32.90 6.86
CA ALA A 410 3.14 -34.29 7.31
C ALA A 410 4.26 -34.44 8.36
N GLY A 411 4.31 -33.51 9.33
CA GLY A 411 5.32 -33.49 10.40
C GLY A 411 6.69 -32.94 10.02
N LYS A 412 6.94 -32.64 8.73
CA LYS A 412 8.21 -32.08 8.25
C LYS A 412 8.14 -30.56 8.14
N LEU A 413 9.21 -29.88 8.53
CA LEU A 413 9.33 -28.43 8.38
C LEU A 413 9.47 -28.05 6.90
N VAL A 414 8.48 -27.30 6.39
CA VAL A 414 8.45 -26.84 4.99
C VAL A 414 8.54 -25.31 4.86
N GLY A 415 8.25 -24.58 5.93
CA GLY A 415 8.27 -23.12 5.93
C GLY A 415 8.26 -22.51 7.33
N ILE A 416 8.38 -21.19 7.41
CA ILE A 416 8.16 -20.41 8.63
C ILE A 416 7.43 -19.12 8.27
N ILE A 417 6.49 -18.70 9.12
CA ILE A 417 5.76 -17.44 8.95
C ILE A 417 5.97 -16.55 10.19
N SER A 418 6.21 -15.25 9.99
CA SER A 418 6.42 -14.26 11.04
C SER A 418 5.26 -13.26 11.15
N ARG A 419 5.20 -12.51 12.26
CA ARG A 419 4.26 -11.38 12.42
C ARG A 419 4.35 -10.38 11.26
N THR A 420 5.56 -10.16 10.71
CA THR A 420 5.76 -9.24 9.59
C THR A 420 5.11 -9.75 8.31
N ASP A 421 5.21 -11.05 8.05
CA ASP A 421 4.58 -11.68 6.88
C ASP A 421 3.05 -11.58 6.96
N VAL A 422 2.49 -11.78 8.17
CA VAL A 422 1.05 -11.59 8.45
C VAL A 422 0.63 -10.13 8.34
N LEU A 423 1.43 -9.18 8.83
CA LEU A 423 1.08 -7.75 8.77
C LEU A 423 1.13 -7.19 7.34
N ARG A 424 2.01 -7.71 6.49
CA ARG A 424 2.10 -7.33 5.07
C ARG A 424 0.83 -7.65 4.29
N THR A 425 0.07 -8.68 4.68
CA THR A 425 -1.21 -8.98 4.03
C THR A 425 -2.34 -8.05 4.47
N LEU A 426 -2.26 -7.48 5.69
CA LEU A 426 -3.32 -6.65 6.27
C LEU A 426 -3.25 -5.17 5.82
N HIS A 427 -2.04 -4.65 5.63
CA HIS A 427 -1.82 -3.24 5.34
C HIS A 427 -1.17 -3.07 3.97
N GLY A 428 -1.86 -3.39 2.87
CA GLY A 428 -1.36 -3.09 1.52
C GLY A 428 -0.70 -1.70 1.49
N ALA A 429 0.64 -1.69 1.50
CA ALA A 429 1.49 -0.59 1.98
C ALA A 429 1.08 0.06 3.34
N MET A 430 1.98 0.06 4.31
CA MET A 430 1.85 0.87 5.53
C MET A 430 1.61 2.35 5.16
N PRO A 431 0.56 3.03 5.67
CA PRO A 431 0.37 4.44 5.40
C PRO A 431 1.41 5.24 6.19
N SER A 432 2.15 6.12 5.51
CA SER A 432 3.05 7.08 6.14
C SER A 432 2.70 8.50 5.69
N ASN A 433 2.74 9.43 6.65
CA ASN A 433 2.21 10.80 6.59
C ASN A 433 3.05 11.77 5.71
N TYR A 434 3.48 11.38 4.52
CA TYR A 434 4.32 12.23 3.67
C TYR A 434 3.57 12.77 2.45
N ARG A 435 3.77 14.08 2.20
CA ARG A 435 3.28 14.78 1.01
C ARG A 435 3.82 14.10 -0.25
N ARG A 436 2.93 13.71 -1.16
CA ARG A 436 3.24 13.34 -2.54
C ARG A 436 3.92 14.51 -3.25
N ILE A 437 5.11 14.28 -3.83
CA ILE A 437 5.85 15.30 -4.58
C ILE A 437 5.65 15.16 -6.10
N TYR A 438 5.11 14.04 -6.60
CA TYR A 438 4.87 13.86 -8.05
C TYR A 438 3.38 13.86 -8.42
N SER A 439 2.96 14.97 -9.02
CA SER A 439 1.80 15.07 -9.90
C SER A 439 2.24 15.89 -11.11
N GLU A 440 2.41 15.26 -12.27
CA GLU A 440 1.80 15.74 -13.51
C GLU A 440 1.88 14.70 -14.65
N LYS A 441 0.71 14.47 -15.27
CA LYS A 441 0.47 13.85 -16.58
C LYS A 441 0.98 12.41 -16.80
N GLY A 442 0.30 11.48 -16.15
CA GLY A 442 0.29 10.07 -16.54
C GLY A 442 -0.57 9.29 -15.56
N SER A 443 -1.66 8.72 -16.06
CA SER A 443 -2.51 7.73 -15.40
C SER A 443 -1.78 6.91 -14.32
N ILE A 444 -2.32 6.94 -13.10
CA ILE A 444 -1.96 6.03 -12.01
C ILE A 444 -2.32 4.62 -12.48
N TYR A 445 -1.33 3.88 -12.95
CA TYR A 445 -1.44 2.45 -13.04
C TYR A 445 -0.64 1.85 -11.89
N THR A 446 -1.36 1.24 -10.95
CA THR A 446 -0.84 0.27 -9.99
C THR A 446 -0.38 -0.97 -10.76
N TYR A 447 0.67 -0.83 -11.56
CA TYR A 447 1.19 -1.95 -12.33
C TYR A 447 1.97 -2.85 -11.38
N ASN A 448 1.34 -3.91 -10.84
CA ASN A 448 2.12 -5.06 -10.35
C ASN A 448 2.98 -5.65 -11.47
N ASN A 449 2.58 -5.44 -12.73
CA ASN A 449 3.27 -5.85 -13.94
C ASN A 449 3.65 -4.64 -14.82
N ILE A 450 4.94 -4.40 -15.07
CA ILE A 450 5.46 -3.31 -15.89
C ILE A 450 5.81 -3.73 -17.33
N ARG A 451 5.22 -4.81 -17.84
CA ARG A 451 5.54 -5.32 -19.19
C ARG A 451 5.36 -4.23 -20.25
N GLU A 452 4.23 -3.53 -20.25
CA GLU A 452 3.98 -2.45 -21.21
C GLU A 452 5.03 -1.33 -21.11
N LEU A 453 5.45 -0.99 -19.89
CA LEU A 453 6.49 0.00 -19.65
C LEU A 453 7.85 -0.46 -20.19
N LEU A 454 8.20 -1.75 -20.06
CA LEU A 454 9.42 -2.31 -20.66
C LEU A 454 9.39 -2.14 -22.17
N TYR A 455 8.34 -2.64 -22.85
CA TYR A 455 8.21 -2.55 -24.31
C TYR A 455 8.18 -1.11 -24.82
N ARG A 456 7.62 -0.17 -24.04
CA ARG A 456 7.57 1.26 -24.42
C ARG A 456 8.90 1.99 -24.19
N SER A 457 9.61 1.66 -23.12
CA SER A 457 10.75 2.46 -22.63
C SER A 457 12.10 1.96 -23.14
N LEU A 458 12.17 0.71 -23.63
CA LEU A 458 13.40 0.08 -24.08
C LEU A 458 13.41 -0.16 -25.60
N PRO A 459 14.57 -0.02 -26.27
CA PRO A 459 14.70 -0.37 -27.67
C PRO A 459 14.39 -1.85 -27.93
N GLN A 460 13.92 -2.18 -29.14
CA GLN A 460 13.59 -3.55 -29.53
C GLN A 460 14.75 -4.54 -29.29
N SER A 461 16.00 -4.09 -29.47
CA SER A 461 17.19 -4.91 -29.25
C SER A 461 17.40 -5.33 -27.78
N TYR A 462 16.90 -4.55 -26.81
CA TYR A 462 16.92 -4.88 -25.39
C TYR A 462 15.77 -5.83 -25.03
N ILE A 463 14.60 -5.60 -25.60
CA ILE A 463 13.44 -6.48 -25.45
C ILE A 463 13.76 -7.90 -25.95
N THR A 464 14.43 -8.02 -27.10
CA THR A 464 14.85 -9.33 -27.61
C THR A 464 15.81 -10.05 -26.65
N ILE A 465 16.72 -9.33 -25.97
CA ILE A 465 17.57 -9.93 -24.93
C ILE A 465 16.70 -10.46 -23.79
N MET A 466 15.73 -9.69 -23.31
CA MET A 466 14.84 -10.12 -22.22
C MET A 466 13.98 -11.34 -22.58
N GLU A 467 13.48 -11.40 -23.81
CA GLU A 467 12.73 -12.55 -24.32
C GLU A 467 13.61 -13.79 -24.45
N GLN A 468 14.87 -13.65 -24.88
CA GLN A 468 15.81 -14.77 -24.86
C GLN A 468 16.18 -15.21 -23.44
N CYS A 469 16.34 -14.27 -22.50
CA CYS A 469 16.56 -14.60 -21.08
C CYS A 469 15.41 -15.42 -20.49
N ARG A 470 14.16 -15.09 -20.83
CA ARG A 470 12.96 -15.86 -20.45
C ARG A 470 13.07 -17.30 -20.93
N ASP A 471 13.38 -17.48 -22.22
CA ASP A 471 13.41 -18.79 -22.86
C ASP A 471 14.55 -19.66 -22.30
N ILE A 472 15.73 -19.07 -22.06
CA ILE A 472 16.87 -19.75 -21.42
C ILE A 472 16.51 -20.19 -20.00
N ALA A 473 15.86 -19.32 -19.22
CA ALA A 473 15.47 -19.64 -17.85
C ALA A 473 14.51 -20.83 -17.81
N GLN A 474 13.55 -20.88 -18.73
CA GLN A 474 12.62 -22.00 -18.87
C GLN A 474 13.34 -23.31 -19.22
N GLU A 475 14.25 -23.30 -20.20
CA GLU A 475 15.01 -24.49 -20.61
C GLU A 475 15.90 -25.04 -19.50
N LEU A 476 16.52 -24.15 -18.72
CA LEU A 476 17.40 -24.53 -17.60
C LEU A 476 16.65 -24.81 -16.29
N GLY A 477 15.33 -24.55 -16.23
CA GLY A 477 14.54 -24.65 -15.01
C GLY A 477 14.95 -23.63 -13.93
N TYR A 478 15.47 -22.47 -14.34
CA TYR A 478 15.90 -21.38 -13.47
C TYR A 478 14.86 -20.27 -13.41
N LYS A 479 15.01 -19.37 -12.44
CA LYS A 479 14.27 -18.10 -12.43
C LYS A 479 15.22 -16.94 -12.69
N VAL A 480 14.79 -15.98 -13.47
CA VAL A 480 15.58 -14.81 -13.89
C VAL A 480 14.81 -13.52 -13.65
N TYR A 481 15.55 -12.51 -13.19
CA TYR A 481 15.01 -11.20 -12.86
C TYR A 481 15.98 -10.10 -13.29
N ILE A 482 15.46 -8.97 -13.74
CA ILE A 482 16.22 -7.71 -13.79
C ILE A 482 16.21 -7.13 -12.38
N ALA A 483 17.33 -6.67 -11.84
CA ALA A 483 17.36 -6.09 -10.50
C ALA A 483 18.16 -4.79 -10.46
N GLY A 484 17.92 -3.96 -9.45
CA GLY A 484 18.79 -2.81 -9.18
C GLY A 484 18.43 -1.52 -9.90
N GLY A 485 19.47 -0.80 -10.33
CA GLY A 485 19.36 0.57 -10.84
C GLY A 485 18.45 0.68 -12.07
N MET A 486 18.50 -0.31 -12.97
CA MET A 486 17.64 -0.34 -14.16
C MET A 486 16.15 -0.33 -13.79
N VAL A 487 15.74 -1.08 -12.77
CA VAL A 487 14.33 -1.13 -12.32
C VAL A 487 13.89 0.23 -11.78
N ARG A 488 14.72 0.86 -10.95
CA ARG A 488 14.49 2.21 -10.44
C ARG A 488 14.34 3.22 -11.57
N ASP A 489 15.30 3.22 -12.50
CA ASP A 489 15.37 4.21 -13.57
C ASP A 489 14.18 4.07 -14.53
N LEU A 490 13.81 2.83 -14.88
CA LEU A 490 12.58 2.55 -15.64
C LEU A 490 11.33 3.12 -14.98
N LEU A 491 11.17 2.92 -13.66
CA LEU A 491 10.02 3.43 -12.91
C LEU A 491 10.01 4.96 -12.81
N LEU A 492 11.19 5.60 -12.80
CA LEU A 492 11.34 7.06 -12.83
C LEU A 492 11.23 7.65 -14.25
N GLY A 493 11.06 6.81 -15.29
CA GLY A 493 11.06 7.26 -16.68
C GLY A 493 12.43 7.72 -17.18
N VAL A 494 13.50 7.33 -16.51
CA VAL A 494 14.89 7.60 -16.88
C VAL A 494 15.39 6.44 -17.75
N GLN A 495 15.97 6.74 -18.91
CA GLN A 495 16.57 5.71 -19.75
C GLN A 495 17.84 5.16 -19.08
N SER A 496 17.84 3.85 -18.85
CA SER A 496 18.99 3.11 -18.33
C SER A 496 19.19 1.86 -19.18
N PHE A 497 20.43 1.66 -19.61
CA PHE A 497 20.82 0.62 -20.56
C PHE A 497 21.72 -0.44 -19.94
N ASP A 498 21.97 -0.35 -18.63
CA ASP A 498 22.76 -1.32 -17.86
C ASP A 498 21.86 -2.46 -17.41
N ILE A 499 21.97 -3.62 -18.06
CA ILE A 499 21.15 -4.79 -17.72
C ILE A 499 21.86 -5.62 -16.64
N ASP A 500 21.34 -5.52 -15.43
CA ASP A 500 21.71 -6.36 -14.29
C ASP A 500 20.70 -7.51 -14.11
N LEU A 501 21.12 -8.73 -14.42
CA LEU A 501 20.33 -9.95 -14.23
C LEU A 501 20.71 -10.68 -12.94
N VAL A 502 19.70 -11.10 -12.20
CA VAL A 502 19.81 -12.00 -11.06
C VAL A 502 19.13 -13.31 -11.40
N VAL A 503 19.85 -14.42 -11.25
CA VAL A 503 19.39 -15.76 -11.59
C VAL A 503 19.34 -16.63 -10.34
N GLU A 504 18.15 -17.13 -10.00
CA GLU A 504 17.99 -18.21 -9.01
C GLU A 504 18.32 -19.55 -9.70
N GLY A 505 19.62 -19.85 -9.75
CA GLY A 505 20.21 -20.94 -10.51
C GLY A 505 21.72 -20.74 -10.64
N ASN A 506 22.35 -21.29 -11.68
CA ASN A 506 23.76 -21.00 -11.96
C ASN A 506 23.87 -19.85 -12.97
N GLY A 507 24.22 -18.66 -12.49
CA GLY A 507 24.37 -17.46 -13.32
C GLY A 507 25.48 -17.55 -14.36
N MET A 508 26.54 -18.33 -14.13
CA MET A 508 27.61 -18.54 -15.12
C MET A 508 27.14 -19.41 -16.28
N THR A 509 26.40 -20.48 -15.98
CA THR A 509 25.75 -21.32 -17.00
C THR A 509 24.76 -20.50 -17.80
N PHE A 510 23.91 -19.71 -17.12
CA PHE A 510 22.94 -18.83 -17.76
C PHE A 510 23.61 -17.81 -18.69
N GLY A 511 24.64 -17.11 -18.22
CA GLY A 511 25.37 -16.13 -19.02
C GLY A 511 26.10 -16.74 -20.22
N SER A 512 26.63 -17.97 -20.08
CA SER A 512 27.26 -18.69 -21.19
C SER A 512 26.26 -19.05 -22.28
N GLU A 513 25.06 -19.49 -21.89
CA GLU A 513 23.99 -19.82 -22.83
C GLU A 513 23.43 -18.57 -23.52
N LEU A 514 23.27 -17.46 -22.78
CA LEU A 514 22.89 -16.18 -23.36
C LEU A 514 23.91 -15.71 -24.40
N ALA A 515 25.20 -15.82 -24.08
CA ALA A 515 26.26 -15.47 -25.01
C ALA A 515 26.22 -16.33 -26.29
N ARG A 516 25.95 -17.64 -26.16
CA ARG A 516 25.81 -18.57 -27.28
C ARG A 516 24.66 -18.19 -28.22
N ARG A 517 23.50 -17.77 -27.68
CA ARG A 517 22.32 -17.41 -28.50
C ARG A 517 22.51 -16.13 -29.31
N PHE A 518 23.36 -15.23 -28.85
CA PHE A 518 23.61 -13.94 -29.49
C PHE A 518 24.96 -13.84 -30.19
N ASP A 519 25.71 -14.95 -30.31
CA ASP A 519 27.09 -14.95 -30.82
C ASP A 519 27.97 -13.88 -30.14
N ALA A 520 27.79 -13.77 -28.82
CA ALA A 520 28.40 -12.79 -27.94
C ALA A 520 29.52 -13.44 -27.11
N ARG A 521 30.34 -12.61 -26.47
CA ARG A 521 31.46 -13.08 -25.63
C ARG A 521 31.05 -13.09 -24.15
N ALA A 522 31.11 -14.24 -23.49
CA ALA A 522 30.99 -14.33 -22.04
C ALA A 522 32.35 -14.25 -21.34
N ARG A 523 32.48 -13.37 -20.33
CA ARG A 523 33.55 -13.37 -19.33
C ARG A 523 33.02 -13.94 -18.02
N LEU A 524 33.54 -15.09 -17.62
CA LEU A 524 33.11 -15.78 -16.39
C LEU A 524 33.99 -15.38 -15.21
N HIS A 525 33.38 -15.15 -14.06
CA HIS A 525 34.05 -14.82 -12.80
C HIS A 525 33.69 -15.85 -11.71
N PRO A 526 34.36 -17.01 -11.67
CA PRO A 526 34.01 -18.13 -10.77
C PRO A 526 34.00 -17.75 -9.29
N LYS A 527 34.92 -16.88 -8.86
CA LYS A 527 35.02 -16.43 -7.46
C LYS A 527 33.74 -15.74 -6.96
N PHE A 528 33.04 -15.04 -7.85
CA PHE A 528 31.85 -14.25 -7.50
C PHE A 528 30.55 -14.89 -8.04
N LYS A 529 30.66 -16.02 -8.75
CA LYS A 529 29.56 -16.70 -9.45
C LYS A 529 28.78 -15.77 -10.40
N THR A 530 29.50 -14.88 -11.09
CA THR A 530 28.95 -13.92 -12.05
C THR A 530 29.49 -14.17 -13.46
N ALA A 531 28.77 -13.70 -14.46
CA ALA A 531 29.18 -13.67 -15.86
C ALA A 531 28.84 -12.30 -16.46
N ASN A 532 29.77 -11.73 -17.21
CA ASN A 532 29.55 -10.52 -18.01
C ASN A 532 29.46 -10.92 -19.48
N VAL A 533 28.33 -10.65 -20.13
CA VAL A 533 28.06 -11.00 -21.53
C VAL A 533 28.19 -9.75 -22.39
N ILE A 534 29.12 -9.76 -23.33
CA ILE A 534 29.48 -8.63 -24.19
C ILE A 534 29.03 -8.93 -25.62
N PHE A 535 28.08 -8.13 -26.12
CA PHE A 535 27.53 -8.24 -27.46
C PHE A 535 28.45 -7.58 -28.50
N GLN A 536 28.29 -7.93 -29.77
CA GLN A 536 29.13 -7.42 -30.86
C GLN A 536 29.02 -5.89 -31.06
N ASP A 537 27.87 -5.32 -30.70
CA ASP A 537 27.61 -3.88 -30.75
C ASP A 537 28.07 -3.12 -29.49
N GLY A 538 28.80 -3.78 -28.59
CA GLY A 538 29.37 -3.20 -27.39
C GLY A 538 28.45 -3.18 -26.17
N ARG A 539 27.17 -3.56 -26.32
CA ARG A 539 26.26 -3.71 -25.18
C ARG A 539 26.75 -4.79 -24.22
N GLN A 540 26.42 -4.63 -22.93
CA GLN A 540 26.81 -5.57 -21.89
C GLN A 540 25.61 -5.97 -21.03
N VAL A 541 25.61 -7.22 -20.60
CA VAL A 541 24.65 -7.76 -19.64
C VAL A 541 25.44 -8.43 -18.52
N ASP A 542 25.24 -7.97 -17.30
CA ASP A 542 25.81 -8.58 -16.11
C ASP A 542 24.84 -9.61 -15.54
N VAL A 543 25.32 -10.82 -15.35
CA VAL A 543 24.54 -11.95 -14.83
C VAL A 543 25.14 -12.39 -13.50
N ALA A 544 24.36 -12.23 -12.44
CA ALA A 544 24.71 -12.69 -11.11
C ALA A 544 23.85 -13.88 -10.69
N THR A 545 24.51 -14.87 -10.07
CA THR A 545 23.78 -15.89 -9.30
C THR A 545 23.19 -15.22 -8.05
N ALA A 546 21.89 -15.42 -7.79
CA ALA A 546 21.25 -14.97 -6.57
C ALA A 546 22.05 -15.45 -5.36
N ARG A 547 22.52 -14.50 -4.56
CA ARG A 547 23.51 -14.77 -3.53
C ARG A 547 23.24 -14.08 -2.20
N LEU A 548 23.66 -14.75 -1.14
CA LEU A 548 23.84 -14.17 0.18
C LEU A 548 25.29 -13.65 0.27
N GLU A 549 25.46 -12.39 0.65
CA GLU A 549 26.77 -11.78 0.91
C GLU A 549 27.02 -11.72 2.42
N PHE A 550 28.19 -12.20 2.86
CA PHE A 550 28.62 -12.13 4.25
C PHE A 550 29.93 -11.36 4.38
N TYR A 551 29.95 -10.38 5.29
CA TYR A 551 31.13 -9.63 5.68
C TYR A 551 31.73 -10.25 6.96
N GLN A 552 32.96 -10.75 6.91
CA GLN A 552 33.62 -11.32 8.09
C GLN A 552 33.83 -10.31 9.22
N TYR A 553 34.06 -9.05 8.85
CA TYR A 553 34.18 -7.89 9.73
C TYR A 553 33.74 -6.64 8.97
N PRO A 554 33.38 -5.54 9.66
CA PRO A 554 32.98 -4.28 9.02
C PRO A 554 33.97 -3.85 7.93
N ALA A 555 33.47 -3.46 6.75
CA ALA A 555 34.23 -3.03 5.57
C ALA A 555 35.08 -4.09 4.82
N ALA A 556 34.97 -5.38 5.16
CA ALA A 556 35.61 -6.46 4.40
C ALA A 556 35.01 -6.66 2.99
N LEU A 557 35.65 -7.44 2.12
CA LEU A 557 35.02 -7.94 0.90
C LEU A 557 34.02 -9.07 1.25
N PRO A 558 32.86 -9.15 0.57
CA PRO A 558 31.84 -10.16 0.90
C PRO A 558 32.21 -11.56 0.41
N GLN A 559 31.83 -12.59 1.17
CA GLN A 559 31.80 -14.00 0.74
C GLN A 559 30.41 -14.38 0.19
N VAL A 560 30.36 -15.29 -0.80
CA VAL A 560 29.18 -15.55 -1.64
C VAL A 560 28.63 -16.98 -1.49
N GLU A 561 27.38 -17.13 -1.02
CA GLU A 561 26.61 -18.39 -1.02
C GLU A 561 25.37 -18.29 -1.93
N THR A 562 24.88 -19.40 -2.50
CA THR A 562 23.66 -19.41 -3.34
C THR A 562 22.39 -19.18 -2.51
N SER A 563 21.50 -18.29 -2.93
CA SER A 563 20.30 -17.89 -2.17
C SER A 563 19.08 -17.61 -3.04
N SER A 564 17.96 -17.22 -2.41
CA SER A 564 16.78 -16.67 -3.09
C SER A 564 16.97 -15.21 -3.50
N LEU A 565 16.12 -14.73 -4.42
CA LEU A 565 16.04 -13.34 -4.88
C LEU A 565 15.85 -12.38 -3.70
N HIS A 566 15.00 -12.73 -2.72
CA HIS A 566 14.78 -11.91 -1.52
C HIS A 566 16.10 -11.62 -0.80
N GLN A 567 16.96 -12.63 -0.63
CA GLN A 567 18.23 -12.47 0.06
C GLN A 567 19.24 -11.66 -0.78
N ASP A 568 19.23 -11.79 -2.11
CA ASP A 568 20.05 -10.95 -2.99
C ASP A 568 19.60 -9.48 -2.99
N LEU A 569 18.30 -9.21 -2.90
CA LEU A 569 17.78 -7.86 -2.79
C LEU A 569 18.08 -7.25 -1.42
N TYR A 570 18.04 -8.03 -0.33
CA TYR A 570 18.26 -7.54 1.04
C TYR A 570 19.68 -7.01 1.30
N ARG A 571 20.68 -7.54 0.61
CA ARG A 571 22.09 -7.09 0.75
C ARG A 571 22.40 -5.79 0.01
N ARG A 572 21.45 -5.24 -0.76
CA ARG A 572 21.65 -4.01 -1.54
C ARG A 572 21.70 -2.78 -0.64
N ASP A 573 22.04 -1.64 -1.24
CA ASP A 573 22.29 -0.40 -0.51
C ASP A 573 21.00 0.25 0.00
N PHE A 574 20.03 0.47 -0.90
CA PHE A 574 18.81 1.21 -0.62
C PHE A 574 17.56 0.51 -1.17
N THR A 575 16.40 0.75 -0.54
CA THR A 575 15.08 0.21 -0.94
C THR A 575 14.77 0.47 -2.41
N ILE A 576 15.02 1.69 -2.88
CA ILE A 576 14.83 2.10 -4.29
C ILE A 576 15.72 1.33 -5.28
N ASN A 577 16.79 0.69 -4.81
CA ASN A 577 17.66 -0.17 -5.62
C ASN A 577 17.44 -1.66 -5.32
N ALA A 578 16.53 -2.00 -4.41
CA ALA A 578 16.27 -3.35 -3.92
C ALA A 578 14.94 -3.91 -4.48
N MET A 579 14.65 -3.57 -5.72
CA MET A 579 13.52 -4.10 -6.50
C MET A 579 14.03 -4.94 -7.65
N ALA A 580 13.18 -5.86 -8.11
CA ALA A 580 13.42 -6.68 -9.28
C ALA A 580 12.19 -6.76 -10.19
N VAL A 581 12.40 -7.13 -11.44
CA VAL A 581 11.36 -7.37 -12.43
C VAL A 581 11.56 -8.79 -12.96
N SER A 582 10.53 -9.62 -12.86
CA SER A 582 10.57 -11.00 -13.36
C SER A 582 10.63 -11.02 -14.88
N LEU A 583 11.53 -11.84 -15.43
CA LEU A 583 11.56 -12.17 -16.85
C LEU A 583 11.07 -13.61 -17.10
N ASN A 584 10.50 -14.29 -16.11
CA ASN A 584 10.02 -15.67 -16.29
C ASN A 584 8.71 -15.70 -17.10
N GLN A 585 8.42 -16.83 -17.76
CA GLN A 585 7.29 -16.92 -18.69
C GLN A 585 5.93 -16.65 -18.02
N GLU A 586 5.72 -17.16 -16.81
CA GLU A 586 4.44 -17.09 -16.10
C GLU A 586 4.09 -15.69 -15.58
N ASN A 587 5.10 -14.86 -15.33
CA ASN A 587 4.96 -13.57 -14.66
C ASN A 587 5.88 -12.50 -15.26
N PHE A 588 6.09 -12.54 -16.57
CA PHE A 588 6.97 -11.61 -17.27
C PHE A 588 6.51 -10.15 -17.06
N GLY A 589 7.39 -9.33 -16.51
CA GLY A 589 7.11 -7.93 -16.18
C GLY A 589 6.63 -7.71 -14.74
N ASP A 590 6.36 -8.75 -13.95
CA ASP A 590 5.95 -8.58 -12.55
C ASP A 590 7.09 -8.00 -11.73
N ILE A 591 6.80 -6.96 -10.95
CA ILE A 591 7.78 -6.40 -10.02
C ILE A 591 7.75 -7.15 -8.71
N VAL A 592 8.94 -7.46 -8.24
CA VAL A 592 9.21 -7.98 -6.91
C VAL A 592 9.79 -6.85 -6.06
N ASP A 593 9.02 -6.40 -5.08
CA ASP A 593 9.41 -5.35 -4.13
C ASP A 593 9.12 -5.81 -2.68
N TYR A 594 10.13 -6.40 -2.04
CA TYR A 594 10.01 -6.88 -0.65
C TYR A 594 10.21 -5.77 0.39
N PHE A 595 10.73 -4.61 0.00
CA PHE A 595 11.23 -3.58 0.92
C PHE A 595 10.58 -2.21 0.73
N ASN A 596 9.49 -2.16 -0.04
CA ASN A 596 8.73 -0.95 -0.35
C ASN A 596 9.55 0.12 -1.08
N GLY A 597 10.44 -0.30 -1.98
CA GLY A 597 11.22 0.59 -2.85
C GLY A 597 10.34 1.44 -3.76
N ARG A 598 9.18 0.95 -4.20
CA ARG A 598 8.21 1.72 -4.99
C ARG A 598 7.61 2.87 -4.20
N GLY A 599 7.23 2.61 -2.95
CA GLY A 599 6.74 3.66 -2.05
C GLY A 599 7.81 4.71 -1.82
N ASP A 600 9.03 4.29 -1.50
CA ASP A 600 10.14 5.23 -1.32
C ASP A 600 10.47 6.01 -2.62
N LEU A 601 10.29 5.43 -3.82
CA LEU A 601 10.36 6.19 -5.08
C LEU A 601 9.25 7.24 -5.20
N GLU A 602 8.00 6.89 -4.88
CA GLU A 602 6.86 7.82 -4.93
C GLU A 602 7.03 9.01 -3.98
N TYR A 603 7.62 8.76 -2.80
CA TYR A 603 7.89 9.78 -1.79
C TYR A 603 9.25 10.49 -1.96
N GLY A 604 10.10 10.04 -2.89
CA GLY A 604 11.44 10.61 -3.10
C GLY A 604 12.39 10.38 -1.92
N LEU A 605 12.45 9.15 -1.42
CA LEU A 605 13.21 8.77 -0.23
C LEU A 605 14.39 7.85 -0.55
N VAL A 606 15.53 8.11 0.08
CA VAL A 606 16.69 7.20 0.12
C VAL A 606 16.69 6.51 1.48
N ARG A 607 16.31 5.22 1.51
CA ARG A 607 16.21 4.41 2.74
C ARG A 607 17.10 3.17 2.66
N VAL A 608 17.84 2.89 3.74
CA VAL A 608 18.64 1.65 3.86
C VAL A 608 17.77 0.45 4.22
N LEU A 609 18.22 -0.75 3.84
CA LEU A 609 17.49 -2.01 4.10
C LEU A 609 17.62 -2.52 5.54
N HIS A 610 18.66 -2.11 6.26
CA HIS A 610 18.92 -2.50 7.65
C HIS A 610 19.84 -1.50 8.36
N ASN A 611 19.79 -1.47 9.69
CA ASN A 611 20.50 -0.48 10.51
C ASN A 611 22.03 -0.56 10.41
N LEU A 612 22.58 -1.71 10.00
CA LEU A 612 24.02 -1.93 9.86
C LEU A 612 24.55 -1.60 8.45
N SER A 613 23.72 -1.07 7.55
CA SER A 613 24.07 -0.86 6.13
C SER A 613 25.37 -0.08 5.94
N PHE A 614 25.55 1.05 6.64
CA PHE A 614 26.77 1.87 6.56
C PHE A 614 27.97 1.29 7.35
N VAL A 615 27.73 0.33 8.24
CA VAL A 615 28.78 -0.39 8.98
C VAL A 615 29.36 -1.51 8.14
N GLU A 616 28.49 -2.25 7.44
CA GLU A 616 28.90 -3.30 6.51
C GLU A 616 29.63 -2.73 5.30
N ASP A 617 29.07 -1.67 4.71
CA ASP A 617 29.68 -0.98 3.58
C ASP A 617 29.62 0.55 3.72
N PRO A 618 30.68 1.17 4.26
CA PRO A 618 30.75 2.61 4.46
C PRO A 618 30.66 3.43 3.17
N THR A 619 30.99 2.84 2.00
CA THR A 619 30.92 3.54 0.71
C THR A 619 29.48 3.90 0.31
N ARG A 620 28.49 3.25 0.94
CA ARG A 620 27.06 3.59 0.82
C ARG A 620 26.75 5.03 1.26
N LEU A 621 27.59 5.65 2.10
CA LEU A 621 27.45 7.07 2.45
C LEU A 621 27.55 7.95 1.19
N LEU A 622 28.58 7.71 0.37
CA LEU A 622 28.81 8.43 -0.89
C LEU A 622 27.71 8.12 -1.91
N ARG A 623 27.35 6.84 -2.05
CA ARG A 623 26.26 6.39 -2.94
C ARG A 623 24.92 7.03 -2.56
N GLY A 624 24.62 7.10 -1.26
CA GLY A 624 23.39 7.69 -0.76
C GLY A 624 23.29 9.17 -1.11
N VAL A 625 24.36 9.94 -0.89
CA VAL A 625 24.43 11.36 -1.28
C VAL A 625 24.27 11.53 -2.79
N ARG A 626 24.93 10.65 -3.56
CA ARG A 626 24.83 10.64 -5.02
C ARG A 626 23.38 10.45 -5.48
N LEU A 627 22.68 9.43 -4.95
CA LEU A 627 21.28 9.17 -5.27
C LEU A 627 20.34 10.27 -4.79
N GLU A 628 20.55 10.78 -3.58
CA GLU A 628 19.81 11.91 -3.01
C GLU A 628 19.83 13.11 -3.97
N LYS A 629 21.02 13.48 -4.48
CA LYS A 629 21.16 14.66 -5.35
C LYS A 629 20.87 14.41 -6.82
N ARG A 630 21.07 13.18 -7.32
CA ARG A 630 20.72 12.80 -8.69
C ARG A 630 19.22 12.94 -8.93
N TYR A 631 18.40 12.38 -8.04
CA TYR A 631 16.94 12.31 -8.19
C TYR A 631 16.17 13.38 -7.41
N ASP A 632 16.88 14.29 -6.73
CA ASP A 632 16.29 15.31 -5.83
C ASP A 632 15.44 14.68 -4.70
N PHE A 633 15.94 13.56 -4.19
CA PHE A 633 15.37 12.84 -3.07
C PHE A 633 15.93 13.39 -1.75
N ILE A 634 15.42 12.86 -0.64
CA ILE A 634 15.95 13.10 0.69
C ILE A 634 16.27 11.76 1.37
N PHE A 635 17.28 11.75 2.24
CA PHE A 635 17.42 10.62 3.16
C PHE A 635 16.19 10.51 4.04
N GLU A 636 15.70 9.29 4.21
CA GLU A 636 14.65 9.03 5.17
C GLU A 636 15.14 9.28 6.61
N THR A 637 14.24 9.72 7.50
CA THR A 637 14.55 10.16 8.87
C THR A 637 15.49 9.23 9.65
N GLN A 638 15.18 7.93 9.72
CA GLN A 638 16.04 6.98 10.42
C GLN A 638 17.34 6.73 9.67
N THR A 639 17.28 6.65 8.34
CA THR A 639 18.47 6.51 7.49
C THR A 639 19.43 7.67 7.68
N PHE A 640 18.93 8.90 7.78
CA PHE A 640 19.73 10.09 8.02
C PHE A 640 20.39 10.09 9.40
N SER A 641 19.70 9.59 10.43
CA SER A 641 20.32 9.37 11.75
C SER A 641 21.48 8.38 11.65
N LEU A 642 21.31 7.27 10.92
CA LEU A 642 22.38 6.29 10.69
C LEU A 642 23.54 6.87 9.88
N VAL A 643 23.28 7.76 8.92
CA VAL A 643 24.33 8.51 8.21
C VAL A 643 25.15 9.33 9.20
N LYS A 644 24.50 10.11 10.07
CA LYS A 644 25.19 10.91 11.09
C LYS A 644 26.03 10.05 12.02
N ASP A 645 25.46 8.95 12.52
CA ASP A 645 26.17 8.02 13.40
C ASP A 645 27.40 7.42 12.70
N ALA A 646 27.27 7.00 11.44
CA ALA A 646 28.38 6.44 10.67
C ALA A 646 29.50 7.46 10.41
N VAL A 647 29.15 8.72 10.14
CA VAL A 647 30.14 9.80 9.97
C VAL A 647 30.84 10.12 11.30
N GLN A 648 30.08 10.27 12.40
CA GLN A 648 30.65 10.52 13.74
C GLN A 648 31.60 9.41 14.18
N ASN A 649 31.26 8.16 13.87
CA ASN A 649 32.10 7.00 14.17
C ASN A 649 33.17 6.72 13.09
N LYS A 650 33.38 7.64 12.14
CA LYS A 650 34.42 7.58 11.12
C LYS A 650 34.42 6.27 10.31
N MET A 651 33.23 5.75 10.02
CA MET A 651 33.08 4.45 9.35
C MET A 651 33.72 4.44 7.96
N LEU A 652 33.70 5.58 7.24
CA LEU A 652 34.31 5.68 5.91
C LEU A 652 35.84 5.47 5.93
N GLU A 653 36.51 5.76 7.06
CA GLU A 653 37.95 5.50 7.24
C GLU A 653 38.29 4.00 7.20
N ARG A 654 37.29 3.12 7.39
CA ARG A 654 37.46 1.66 7.37
C ARG A 654 37.33 1.06 5.97
N ALA A 655 36.79 1.80 4.99
CA ALA A 655 36.67 1.34 3.61
C ALA A 655 38.00 1.48 2.86
N SER A 656 38.23 0.62 1.86
CA SER A 656 39.42 0.75 1.01
C SER A 656 39.37 2.04 0.19
N MET A 657 40.52 2.71 0.07
CA MET A 657 40.63 3.98 -0.66
C MET A 657 40.23 3.86 -2.13
N GLU A 658 40.53 2.73 -2.78
CA GLU A 658 40.11 2.43 -4.15
C GLU A 658 38.59 2.50 -4.31
N ARG A 659 37.81 1.93 -3.38
CA ARG A 659 36.34 1.95 -3.45
C ARG A 659 35.77 3.32 -3.15
N VAL A 660 36.39 4.05 -2.21
CA VAL A 660 36.05 5.45 -1.92
C VAL A 660 36.28 6.30 -3.17
N TRP A 661 37.39 6.07 -3.88
CA TRP A 661 37.74 6.78 -5.10
C TRP A 661 36.75 6.53 -6.23
N GLU A 662 36.37 5.27 -6.46
CA GLU A 662 35.40 4.93 -7.51
C GLU A 662 34.04 5.59 -7.25
N GLU A 663 33.54 5.57 -6.02
CA GLU A 663 32.30 6.27 -5.68
C GLU A 663 32.42 7.80 -5.78
N LEU A 664 33.60 8.36 -5.47
CA LEU A 664 33.87 9.78 -5.66
C LEU A 664 33.90 10.15 -7.14
N LYS A 665 34.56 9.37 -8.01
CA LYS A 665 34.51 9.54 -9.47
C LYS A 665 33.08 9.53 -9.98
N HIS A 666 32.24 8.61 -9.49
CA HIS A 666 30.82 8.59 -9.85
C HIS A 666 30.10 9.88 -9.46
N ILE A 667 30.39 10.45 -8.29
CA ILE A 667 29.86 11.76 -7.87
C ILE A 667 30.33 12.88 -8.81
N LEU A 668 31.62 12.91 -9.17
CA LEU A 668 32.20 13.94 -10.04
C LEU A 668 31.68 13.86 -11.49
N ASN A 669 31.22 12.68 -11.92
CA ASN A 669 30.58 12.45 -13.22
C ASN A 669 29.06 12.68 -13.23
N GLU A 670 28.43 13.03 -12.11
CA GLU A 670 27.00 13.37 -12.11
C GLU A 670 26.71 14.63 -12.97
N PRO A 671 25.49 14.82 -13.48
CA PRO A 671 25.14 16.04 -14.22
C PRO A 671 25.28 17.34 -13.40
N ARG A 672 25.21 17.24 -12.07
CA ARG A 672 25.32 18.37 -11.13
C ARG A 672 26.19 18.01 -9.90
N PRO A 673 27.51 17.83 -10.06
CA PRO A 673 28.39 17.36 -8.96
C PRO A 673 28.43 18.32 -7.77
N GLY A 674 28.34 19.63 -8.01
CA GLY A 674 28.36 20.66 -6.96
C GLY A 674 27.33 20.43 -5.86
N LYS A 675 26.11 19.96 -6.20
CA LYS A 675 25.07 19.62 -5.22
C LYS A 675 25.47 18.46 -4.31
N ALA A 676 26.09 17.42 -4.87
CA ALA A 676 26.55 16.26 -4.11
C ALA A 676 27.77 16.61 -3.26
N LEU A 677 28.71 17.37 -3.81
CA LEU A 677 29.89 17.88 -3.09
C LEU A 677 29.51 18.75 -1.90
N GLY A 678 28.58 19.70 -2.07
CA GLY A 678 28.06 20.51 -0.97
C GLY A 678 27.33 19.68 0.08
N ARG A 679 26.66 18.59 -0.32
CA ARG A 679 26.05 17.68 0.63
C ARG A 679 27.07 16.88 1.43
N LEU A 680 28.19 16.48 0.84
CA LEU A 680 29.28 15.82 1.56
C LEU A 680 29.89 16.73 2.64
N GLU A 681 29.98 18.03 2.37
CA GLU A 681 30.34 19.04 3.37
C GLU A 681 29.29 19.12 4.49
N GLU A 682 28.00 19.27 4.16
CA GLU A 682 26.93 19.38 5.14
C GLU A 682 26.87 18.21 6.14
N ILE A 683 27.16 16.99 5.67
CA ILE A 683 27.14 15.79 6.52
C ILE A 683 28.49 15.52 7.21
N GLY A 684 29.53 16.31 6.95
CA GLY A 684 30.84 16.22 7.62
C GLY A 684 31.81 15.19 7.03
N LEU A 685 31.70 14.86 5.74
CA LEU A 685 32.63 13.95 5.05
C LEU A 685 33.74 14.65 4.27
N TRP A 686 33.64 15.97 4.06
CA TRP A 686 34.56 16.73 3.21
C TRP A 686 36.01 16.65 3.66
N ASP A 687 36.29 16.94 4.93
CA ASP A 687 37.67 16.98 5.46
C ASP A 687 38.39 15.64 5.34
N TYR A 688 37.65 14.53 5.35
CA TYR A 688 38.21 13.19 5.14
C TYR A 688 38.52 12.90 3.66
N LEU A 689 37.67 13.40 2.76
CA LEU A 689 37.82 13.19 1.31
C LEU A 689 38.90 14.12 0.72
N PHE A 690 38.90 15.39 1.11
CA PHE A 690 39.80 16.42 0.57
C PHE A 690 40.56 17.13 1.69
N PRO A 691 41.46 16.42 2.41
CA PRO A 691 42.19 16.99 3.54
C PRO A 691 43.02 18.20 3.09
N GLY A 692 42.81 19.34 3.76
CA GLY A 692 43.51 20.59 3.45
C GLY A 692 42.87 21.44 2.34
N VAL A 693 41.73 21.02 1.78
CA VAL A 693 40.93 21.80 0.82
C VAL A 693 39.73 22.40 1.52
N LEU A 694 39.59 23.73 1.53
CA LEU A 694 38.43 24.40 2.10
C LEU A 694 37.29 24.46 1.09
N TYR A 695 36.15 23.82 1.37
CA TYR A 695 35.00 23.77 0.46
C TYR A 695 34.55 25.17 0.00
N GLY A 696 34.46 26.12 0.93
CA GLY A 696 34.05 27.50 0.65
C GLY A 696 34.94 28.23 -0.36
N GLN A 697 36.19 27.80 -0.55
CA GLN A 697 37.11 28.41 -1.52
C GLN A 697 36.99 27.83 -2.93
N VAL A 698 36.40 26.63 -3.06
CA VAL A 698 36.26 25.92 -4.34
C VAL A 698 34.83 25.87 -4.85
N ARG A 699 33.85 26.11 -3.97
CA ARG A 699 32.41 26.05 -4.27
C ARG A 699 32.02 26.85 -5.50
N ASP A 700 32.39 28.13 -5.55
CA ASP A 700 31.98 29.02 -6.65
C ASP A 700 32.48 28.50 -8.01
N VAL A 701 33.72 28.02 -8.05
CA VAL A 701 34.31 27.44 -9.26
C VAL A 701 33.58 26.16 -9.65
N VAL A 702 33.33 25.25 -8.70
CA VAL A 702 32.60 24.00 -8.94
C VAL A 702 31.19 24.25 -9.48
N ASP A 703 30.49 25.25 -8.96
CA ASP A 703 29.12 25.59 -9.39
C ASP A 703 29.10 26.24 -10.78
N GLU A 704 30.19 26.89 -11.23
CA GLU A 704 30.30 27.51 -12.54
C GLU A 704 30.73 26.53 -13.67
N ILE A 705 31.40 25.41 -13.36
CA ILE A 705 31.90 24.44 -14.36
C ILE A 705 30.83 24.00 -15.37
N PRO A 706 29.59 23.62 -15.00
CA PRO A 706 28.58 23.23 -15.97
C PRO A 706 28.29 24.32 -17.01
N ARG A 707 28.37 25.60 -16.62
CA ARG A 707 28.17 26.73 -17.53
C ARG A 707 29.35 26.87 -18.49
N PHE A 708 30.58 26.74 -17.99
CA PHE A 708 31.79 26.80 -18.81
C PHE A 708 31.92 25.64 -19.79
N LEU A 709 31.63 24.40 -19.36
CA LEU A 709 31.65 23.23 -20.25
C LEU A 709 30.66 23.38 -21.42
N ARG A 710 29.43 23.88 -21.16
CA ARG A 710 28.47 24.19 -22.23
C ARG A 710 28.99 25.24 -23.21
N LEU A 711 29.66 26.28 -22.71
CA LEU A 711 30.23 27.33 -23.53
C LEU A 711 31.39 26.82 -24.40
N ILE A 712 32.29 26.03 -23.83
CA ILE A 712 33.44 25.44 -24.54
C ILE A 712 32.97 24.44 -25.60
N HIS A 713 31.99 23.58 -25.29
CA HIS A 713 31.38 22.67 -26.27
C HIS A 713 30.75 23.44 -27.44
N SER A 714 30.13 24.61 -27.18
CA SER A 714 29.57 25.45 -28.24
C SER A 714 30.61 26.03 -29.20
N TRP A 715 31.88 26.04 -28.80
CA TRP A 715 32.98 26.56 -29.62
C TRP A 715 33.71 25.48 -30.42
N SER A 716 33.36 24.19 -30.23
CA SER A 716 34.01 23.04 -30.91
C SER A 716 35.54 23.01 -30.72
N LEU A 717 36.05 23.59 -29.63
CA LEU A 717 37.48 23.86 -29.43
C LEU A 717 38.26 22.71 -28.77
N VAL A 718 37.61 21.65 -28.27
CA VAL A 718 38.27 20.62 -27.45
C VAL A 718 37.66 19.24 -27.68
N GLU A 719 38.47 18.19 -27.59
CA GLU A 719 38.01 16.82 -27.33
C GLU A 719 37.21 16.78 -26.02
N GLU A 720 36.23 15.86 -25.89
CA GLU A 720 35.42 15.77 -24.67
C GLU A 720 36.32 15.41 -23.47
N PRO A 721 36.50 16.33 -22.50
CA PRO A 721 37.35 16.06 -21.35
C PRO A 721 36.70 15.03 -20.43
N GLU A 722 37.51 14.22 -19.76
CA GLU A 722 37.00 13.37 -18.68
C GLU A 722 36.41 14.25 -17.57
N GLN A 723 35.07 14.25 -17.45
CA GLN A 723 34.36 15.20 -16.59
C GLN A 723 34.86 15.17 -15.15
N TRP A 724 35.04 13.97 -14.57
CA TRP A 724 35.56 13.83 -13.21
C TRP A 724 36.91 14.53 -13.01
N LEU A 725 37.79 14.54 -14.02
CA LEU A 725 39.11 15.16 -13.94
C LEU A 725 39.01 16.68 -13.90
N VAL A 726 38.09 17.27 -14.68
CA VAL A 726 37.82 18.72 -14.64
C VAL A 726 37.38 19.14 -13.25
N TYR A 727 36.46 18.40 -12.63
CA TYR A 727 36.03 18.70 -11.26
C TYR A 727 37.15 18.44 -10.24
N LEU A 728 37.95 17.38 -10.38
CA LEU A 728 39.08 17.15 -9.49
C LEU A 728 40.09 18.32 -9.55
N LEU A 729 40.42 18.79 -10.75
CA LEU A 729 41.30 19.96 -10.94
C LEU A 729 40.70 21.21 -10.30
N ALA A 730 39.41 21.43 -10.45
CA ALA A 730 38.72 22.54 -9.80
C ALA A 730 38.68 22.41 -8.27
N LEU A 731 38.65 21.20 -7.71
CA LEU A 731 38.78 21.00 -6.27
C LEU A 731 40.19 21.31 -5.75
N LEU A 732 41.22 21.15 -6.59
CA LEU A 732 42.62 21.34 -6.22
C LEU A 732 43.18 22.71 -6.61
N HIS A 733 42.44 23.56 -7.32
CA HIS A 733 42.98 24.77 -7.96
C HIS A 733 43.57 25.82 -7.01
N ARG A 734 43.17 25.84 -5.73
CA ARG A 734 43.73 26.74 -4.69
C ARG A 734 44.59 26.02 -3.67
N SER A 735 44.75 24.71 -3.81
CA SER A 735 45.58 23.90 -2.93
C SER A 735 47.06 24.17 -3.23
N GLY A 736 47.90 24.19 -2.18
CA GLY A 736 49.34 24.21 -2.38
C GLY A 736 49.83 22.94 -3.11
N PRO A 737 50.99 22.97 -3.78
CA PRO A 737 51.51 21.83 -4.53
C PRO A 737 51.61 20.54 -3.70
N GLU A 738 52.03 20.65 -2.44
CA GLU A 738 52.13 19.50 -1.53
C GLU A 738 50.77 18.86 -1.23
N THR A 739 49.74 19.68 -0.94
CA THR A 739 48.37 19.21 -0.68
C THR A 739 47.76 18.56 -1.92
N ALA A 740 47.94 19.16 -3.09
CA ALA A 740 47.44 18.61 -4.35
C ALA A 740 48.08 17.25 -4.67
N VAL A 741 49.41 17.15 -4.55
CA VAL A 741 50.14 15.88 -4.75
C VAL A 741 49.70 14.82 -3.73
N ALA A 742 49.51 15.18 -2.47
CA ALA A 742 49.06 14.23 -1.44
C ALA A 742 47.65 13.68 -1.74
N ILE A 743 46.71 14.52 -2.20
CA ILE A 743 45.37 14.08 -2.60
C ILE A 743 45.43 13.20 -3.85
N CYS A 744 46.25 13.55 -4.84
CA CYS A 744 46.44 12.73 -6.04
C CYS A 744 47.19 11.42 -5.79
N GLN A 745 47.96 11.29 -4.71
CA GLN A 745 48.60 10.03 -4.30
C GLN A 745 47.67 9.16 -3.44
N ARG A 746 46.72 9.80 -2.76
CA ARG A 746 45.70 9.14 -1.91
C ARG A 746 44.67 8.36 -2.73
N TYR A 747 44.47 8.77 -3.99
CA TYR A 747 43.49 8.23 -4.94
C TYR A 747 44.19 7.72 -6.20
#